data_AF-A0A1N6JC53-F1
#
_entry.id   AF-A0A1N6JC53-F1
#
_cell.length_a   1.000
_cell.length_b   1.000
_cell.length_c   1.000
_cell.angle_alpha   90.00
_cell.angle_beta   90.00
_cell.angle_gamma   90.00
#
_symmetry.space_group_name_H-M   'P 1'
#
loop_
_entity.id
_entity.type
_entity.pdbx_description
1 polymer ?
#
loop_
_entity_poly.entity_id
_entity_poly.type
_entity_poly.pdbx_seq_one_letter_code
_entity_poly.pdbx_strand_id
1 'polypeptide(L)'
;MSSFPRLRPLVGGILVALGVGGGIGAGPAAAKKEPKPDLGLHVVPAVDHDRLPKDRVLVEICEEGVPIDDTWSPTALTSKESYSADAFGFSRTPYKYIDTGIRADRPNPFVLRAVARIDLPAGSHRILLRGRGASRLLVDGTLLLKTPFPPPITDGHATIPNDSLNLAPDFRFAPPGNRESWTTFVSPGGTHLVILETIVGGRKGSARRPELGETVAAIATEGSESFRLLAPRAVVAYNDAGWRDYAEGESLAIARIDAERRAAALHEHAAEWEHRRERGRQWLSATAEPVVPELSKDVPGFNAIDRFLSAKLTVAAQPTDEKRTIDFPKQIRPILEAKCYSCHQGQKVRGKLRLDQSEGIAKGGASGEPAVVPGQPDESLLIDRVTSTDKLEAMPPKGDRLSAPEVQLLRQWIEEGASWNPLHEQSITPLTDDLPFLRRVTLDTVGVIPTEAEALAFLADPRPDKRARAIDRLLADPRWADQWMGYWQDVLAENPNILNPTLNNSGPFRWWIYESLLDNKPVDLFVTELIRMRGSLSLGGPAGFAMASQNDVPMAEKAVIVSAAFLGVQMKCARCHDAPAHKSTQQDLFELAALLGEKPITLPKTSSVPPDKLHGQGRKSLIKVTLAPGTVIQPAWPFPEFASADQLTADLPSDATPRDRLAALITGAGNERFAQVIANRAWKRLLGRGLVDPVDDWEKGTVTHPELLRYLGRELVREGFDLKQLVRLILNSHAYQRGADLALTETDPNFAARAQRRLSAEQIVDSLFHATGKPLEIEEVNLDLDGRRAVTNSINLGKPRRAWQLASTSNERDRPSLALPRVQAVIDVLEAFGWRPSRQDAVTTRDSAPNLIQPAVLANGTMGVWLTRLSDDHGITHLALEDQALERLVDRLFLRILTRQPLESERQSIVAYLRDGYAQRVLEPPAPTPGAAPKERRPPRYVSWSNHLTEEANMIKVERQAEARRGDPPTDRLNASWRGRLEDVLWTMLNSPEFLFTP
;
A
#
# COMPACT_ATOMS: atom_id res chain seq x y z
N MET A 1 63.55 -29.15 -22.58
CA MET A 1 62.52 -28.50 -23.41
C MET A 1 61.67 -27.65 -22.48
N SER A 2 62.20 -26.51 -22.01
CA SER A 2 61.99 -25.14 -22.54
C SER A 2 60.53 -24.68 -22.38
N SER A 3 60.17 -23.65 -21.62
CA SER A 3 60.95 -22.66 -20.88
C SER A 3 59.98 -21.72 -20.16
N PHE A 4 60.13 -21.55 -18.85
CA PHE A 4 59.69 -20.36 -18.10
C PHE A 4 60.90 -19.81 -17.35
N PRO A 5 61.23 -18.52 -17.54
CA PRO A 5 61.96 -17.72 -16.55
C PRO A 5 61.15 -16.44 -16.23
N ARG A 6 61.32 -15.72 -15.12
CA ARG A 6 62.18 -15.81 -13.94
C ARG A 6 61.60 -14.80 -12.93
N LEU A 7 61.70 -15.12 -11.65
CA LEU A 7 61.42 -14.25 -10.52
C LEU A 7 62.72 -14.06 -9.71
N ARG A 8 62.83 -12.88 -9.07
CA ARG A 8 63.72 -12.44 -7.95
C ARG A 8 65.15 -11.98 -8.32
N PRO A 9 65.90 -11.26 -7.45
CA PRO A 9 65.68 -10.87 -6.01
C PRO A 9 65.99 -9.38 -5.69
N LEU A 10 65.78 -8.84 -4.48
CA LEU A 10 66.76 -8.72 -3.37
C LEU A 10 66.00 -8.19 -2.12
N VAL A 11 65.87 -8.93 -1.02
CA VAL A 11 66.81 -9.15 0.12
C VAL A 11 66.86 -7.98 1.10
N GLY A 12 66.54 -8.29 2.36
CA GLY A 12 66.78 -7.45 3.54
C GLY A 12 66.06 -7.99 4.76
N GLY A 13 66.55 -9.11 5.32
CA GLY A 13 66.07 -9.67 6.58
C GLY A 13 66.87 -9.16 7.78
N ILE A 14 66.23 -9.09 8.94
CA ILE A 14 66.86 -9.13 10.27
C ILE A 14 66.04 -10.06 11.18
N LEU A 15 66.70 -11.14 11.61
CA LEU A 15 66.40 -12.10 12.70
C LEU A 15 66.51 -11.37 14.08
N VAL A 16 66.00 -11.78 15.26
CA VAL A 16 65.46 -13.02 15.83
C VAL A 16 64.92 -12.73 17.26
N ALA A 17 64.16 -13.69 17.79
CA ALA A 17 64.02 -14.09 19.21
C ALA A 17 62.70 -13.77 19.94
N LEU A 18 61.91 -14.85 20.01
CA LEU A 18 60.89 -15.26 20.97
C LEU A 18 61.17 -14.87 22.44
N GLY A 19 60.14 -14.36 23.09
CA GLY A 19 59.96 -14.37 24.54
C GLY A 19 58.49 -14.62 24.87
N VAL A 20 58.19 -15.79 25.43
CA VAL A 20 56.88 -16.20 25.93
C VAL A 20 56.72 -15.64 27.35
N GLY A 21 55.62 -14.92 27.61
CA GLY A 21 55.25 -14.45 28.95
C GLY A 21 53.78 -14.05 28.98
N GLY A 22 52.98 -14.79 29.76
CA GLY A 22 51.52 -14.70 29.77
C GLY A 22 50.95 -13.52 30.59
N GLY A 23 49.63 -13.36 30.44
CA GLY A 23 48.83 -12.42 31.22
C GLY A 23 47.58 -12.00 30.47
N ILE A 24 46.53 -12.84 30.48
CA ILE A 24 45.18 -12.45 30.08
C ILE A 24 44.64 -11.55 31.18
N GLY A 25 44.89 -10.24 31.06
CA GLY A 25 44.26 -9.22 31.87
C GLY A 25 43.05 -8.68 31.11
N ALA A 26 41.85 -8.94 31.60
CA ALA A 26 40.65 -8.22 31.20
C ALA A 26 40.82 -6.74 31.63
N GLY A 27 41.17 -5.87 30.69
CA GLY A 27 41.22 -4.43 30.92
C GLY A 27 39.80 -3.85 31.05
N PRO A 28 39.57 -2.88 31.95
CA PRO A 28 38.27 -2.22 32.08
C PRO A 28 37.98 -1.41 30.81
N ALA A 29 36.71 -1.40 30.40
CA ALA A 29 36.21 -0.58 29.30
C ALA A 29 36.70 0.87 29.47
N ALA A 30 37.41 1.39 28.47
CA ALA A 30 37.91 2.75 28.48
C ALA A 30 36.74 3.73 28.52
N ALA A 31 36.49 4.33 29.69
CA ALA A 31 35.57 5.45 29.83
C ALA A 31 36.04 6.56 28.88
N LYS A 32 35.26 6.85 27.83
CA LYS A 32 35.49 8.00 26.94
C LYS A 32 35.55 9.25 27.83
N LYS A 33 36.73 9.86 27.91
CA LYS A 33 36.99 11.07 28.71
C LYS A 33 36.03 12.20 28.32
N GLU A 34 35.69 13.02 29.30
CA GLU A 34 34.92 14.25 29.11
C GLU A 34 35.60 15.14 28.04
N PRO A 35 34.91 15.48 26.94
CA PRO A 35 35.46 16.35 25.92
C PRO A 35 35.59 17.78 26.46
N LYS A 36 36.77 18.40 26.35
CA LYS A 36 36.97 19.82 26.71
C LYS A 36 36.18 20.71 25.73
N PRO A 37 35.43 21.72 26.19
CA PRO A 37 34.70 22.62 25.30
C PRO A 37 35.67 23.49 24.49
N ASP A 38 35.56 23.42 23.16
CA ASP A 38 36.24 24.29 22.21
C ASP A 38 35.28 25.44 21.85
N LEU A 39 35.51 26.59 22.51
CA LEU A 39 34.69 27.82 22.55
C LEU A 39 35.18 28.85 21.52
N GLY A 40 35.08 28.53 20.23
CA GLY A 40 35.30 29.54 19.18
C GLY A 40 34.25 30.66 19.23
N LEU A 41 34.51 31.79 18.55
CA LEU A 41 33.51 32.85 18.35
C LEU A 41 32.27 32.26 17.65
N HIS A 42 31.18 32.12 18.40
CA HIS A 42 29.92 31.57 17.90
C HIS A 42 28.85 32.65 17.93
N VAL A 43 28.19 32.87 16.79
CA VAL A 43 27.02 33.74 16.71
C VAL A 43 25.91 33.09 17.51
N VAL A 44 25.56 33.71 18.65
CA VAL A 44 24.39 33.34 19.45
C VAL A 44 23.16 33.59 18.56
N PRO A 45 22.29 32.60 18.37
CA PRO A 45 21.09 32.77 17.56
C PRO A 45 20.22 33.91 18.12
N ALA A 46 19.72 34.79 17.25
CA ALA A 46 18.71 35.77 17.65
C ALA A 46 17.42 35.01 18.01
N VAL A 47 16.99 35.11 19.27
CA VAL A 47 15.76 34.51 19.77
C VAL A 47 14.77 35.61 20.08
N ASP A 48 13.57 35.51 19.52
CA ASP A 48 12.45 36.35 19.93
C ASP A 48 11.86 35.80 21.23
N HIS A 49 12.23 36.43 22.34
CA HIS A 49 11.84 35.98 23.68
C HIS A 49 10.33 36.11 23.95
N ASP A 50 9.62 36.97 23.21
CA ASP A 50 8.18 37.19 23.38
C ASP A 50 7.36 36.09 22.71
N ARG A 51 7.96 35.37 21.76
CA ARG A 51 7.34 34.22 21.06
C ARG A 51 7.50 32.89 21.79
N LEU A 52 8.21 32.85 22.92
CA LEU A 52 8.46 31.61 23.65
C LEU A 52 7.16 31.14 24.35
N PRO A 53 6.63 29.96 23.99
CA PRO A 53 5.41 29.45 24.59
C PRO A 53 5.66 29.07 26.06
N LYS A 54 4.64 29.28 26.90
CA LYS A 54 4.67 28.82 28.28
C LYS A 54 4.61 27.29 28.32
N ASP A 55 5.48 26.67 29.11
CA ASP A 55 5.54 25.22 29.37
C ASP A 55 5.80 24.32 28.13
N ARG A 56 6.23 24.88 27.00
CA ARG A 56 6.46 24.14 25.74
C ARG A 56 7.78 24.56 25.08
N VAL A 57 8.30 23.72 24.20
CA VAL A 57 9.48 24.04 23.37
C VAL A 57 9.00 24.69 22.07
N LEU A 58 9.48 25.90 21.77
CA LEU A 58 9.32 26.50 20.45
C LEU A 58 10.29 25.83 19.49
N VAL A 59 9.79 25.28 18.39
CA VAL A 59 10.60 24.69 17.32
C VAL A 59 10.46 25.53 16.07
N GLU A 60 11.57 25.96 15.51
CA GLU A 60 11.70 26.83 14.35
C GLU A 60 12.44 26.08 13.23
N ILE A 61 11.97 26.24 11.99
CA ILE A 61 12.63 25.71 10.80
C ILE A 61 13.20 26.89 10.00
N CYS A 62 14.52 26.91 9.87
CA CYS A 62 15.29 27.94 9.18
C CYS A 62 15.80 27.39 7.85
N GLU A 63 15.25 27.90 6.74
CA GLU A 63 15.56 27.43 5.38
C GLU A 63 16.48 28.39 4.60
N GLU A 64 16.51 29.67 4.97
CA GLU A 64 17.25 30.71 4.25
C GLU A 64 18.61 30.99 4.91
N GLY A 65 19.64 31.19 4.09
CA GLY A 65 21.00 31.51 4.57
C GLY A 65 21.77 30.33 5.19
N VAL A 66 21.27 29.10 5.08
CA VAL A 66 21.97 27.90 5.58
C VAL A 66 23.10 27.52 4.61
N PRO A 67 24.37 27.45 5.06
CA PRO A 67 25.49 27.07 4.20
C PRO A 67 25.35 25.65 3.65
N ILE A 68 25.67 25.47 2.36
CA ILE A 68 25.65 24.14 1.70
C ILE A 68 26.93 23.35 2.01
N ASP A 69 28.03 24.04 2.30
CA ASP A 69 29.27 23.43 2.76
C ASP A 69 29.16 23.16 4.27
N ASP A 70 29.80 22.10 4.79
CA ASP A 70 29.71 21.65 6.20
C ASP A 70 30.27 22.70 7.19
N THR A 71 29.56 23.81 7.35
CA THR A 71 29.89 24.96 8.17
C THR A 71 28.63 25.52 8.82
N TRP A 72 28.79 26.18 9.96
CA TRP A 72 27.71 26.93 10.58
C TRP A 72 27.57 28.30 9.91
N SER A 73 26.34 28.82 9.85
CA SER A 73 26.11 30.15 9.26
C SER A 73 26.89 31.23 10.01
N PRO A 74 27.55 32.17 9.30
CA PRO A 74 28.22 33.31 9.91
C PRO A 74 27.22 34.40 10.37
N THR A 75 25.94 34.28 10.04
CA THR A 75 24.88 35.22 10.42
C THR A 75 23.72 34.51 11.11
N ALA A 76 22.91 35.27 11.85
CA ALA A 76 21.73 34.73 12.50
C ALA A 76 20.69 34.28 11.45
N LEU A 77 20.22 33.04 11.58
CA LEU A 77 19.19 32.49 10.69
C LEU A 77 17.79 32.88 11.17
N THR A 78 16.93 33.22 10.22
CA THR A 78 15.50 33.50 10.42
C THR A 78 14.64 32.30 10.05
N SER A 79 13.57 32.06 10.81
CA SER A 79 12.60 31.01 10.53
C SER A 79 11.32 31.57 9.90
N LYS A 80 10.77 30.86 8.91
CA LYS A 80 9.43 31.14 8.35
C LYS A 80 8.36 30.18 8.87
N GLU A 81 8.77 29.05 9.42
CA GLU A 81 7.87 28.05 9.99
C GLU A 81 8.26 27.76 11.43
N SER A 82 7.25 27.60 12.29
CA SER A 82 7.44 27.17 13.67
C SER A 82 6.30 26.28 14.15
N TYR A 83 6.55 25.48 15.19
CA TYR A 83 5.57 24.67 15.90
C TYR A 83 6.02 24.47 17.35
N SER A 84 5.22 23.80 18.18
CA SER A 84 5.55 23.55 19.58
C SER A 84 5.66 22.06 19.91
N ALA A 85 6.68 21.70 20.68
CA ALA A 85 6.90 20.34 21.19
C ALA A 85 6.87 20.29 22.72
N ASP A 86 6.71 19.09 23.29
CA ASP A 86 6.69 18.87 24.74
C ASP A 86 8.08 18.87 25.37
N ALA A 87 9.08 18.39 24.64
CA ALA A 87 10.44 18.23 25.12
C ALA A 87 11.46 18.47 23.97
N PHE A 88 12.74 18.58 24.34
CA PHE A 88 13.87 18.61 23.41
C PHE A 88 14.18 17.19 22.89
N GLY A 89 13.18 16.57 22.26
CA GLY A 89 13.31 15.29 21.59
C GLY A 89 12.52 15.31 20.29
N PHE A 90 13.19 15.02 19.19
CA PHE A 90 12.65 15.17 17.84
C PHE A 90 12.96 13.95 16.98
N SER A 91 11.93 13.31 16.40
CA SER A 91 12.09 12.14 15.52
C SER A 91 12.01 12.50 14.03
N ARG A 92 11.26 13.55 13.69
CA ARG A 92 11.12 14.08 12.33
C ARG A 92 10.71 15.55 12.37
N THR A 93 10.71 16.21 11.22
CA THR A 93 10.11 17.54 11.05
C THR A 93 8.74 17.46 10.37
N PRO A 94 7.86 18.46 10.58
CA PRO A 94 6.67 18.62 9.75
C PRO A 94 7.03 18.74 8.27
N TYR A 95 6.20 18.18 7.39
CA TYR A 95 6.39 18.29 5.95
C TYR A 95 6.13 19.72 5.48
N LYS A 96 6.73 20.07 4.33
CA LYS A 96 6.42 21.30 3.60
C LYS A 96 5.35 20.98 2.56
N TYR A 97 4.46 21.92 2.30
CA TYR A 97 3.41 21.80 1.31
C TYR A 97 3.48 22.96 0.32
N ILE A 98 3.13 22.72 -0.94
CA ILE A 98 2.82 23.80 -1.89
C ILE A 98 1.43 24.37 -1.57
N ASP A 99 1.08 25.47 -2.23
CA ASP A 99 -0.23 26.14 -2.24
C ASP A 99 -1.45 25.18 -2.27
N THR A 100 -1.38 24.05 -2.99
CA THR A 100 -2.49 23.09 -3.06
C THR A 100 -2.47 22.01 -1.97
N GLY A 101 -1.69 22.14 -0.90
CA GLY A 101 -1.60 21.13 0.16
C GLY A 101 -0.89 19.83 -0.26
N ILE A 102 -0.12 19.85 -1.34
CA ILE A 102 0.70 18.72 -1.82
C ILE A 102 2.11 18.83 -1.25
N ARG A 103 2.73 17.72 -0.85
CA ARG A 103 4.10 17.71 -0.31
C ARG A 103 5.09 18.40 -1.25
N ALA A 104 5.88 19.31 -0.70
CA ALA A 104 6.90 20.09 -1.38
C ALA A 104 8.32 19.68 -0.92
N ASP A 105 9.30 20.01 -1.75
CA ASP A 105 10.71 19.91 -1.35
C ASP A 105 11.09 21.08 -0.42
N ARG A 106 11.87 20.76 0.61
CA ARG A 106 12.57 21.77 1.43
C ARG A 106 13.96 22.03 0.86
N PRO A 107 14.53 23.24 1.03
CA PRO A 107 15.95 23.47 0.77
C PRO A 107 16.81 22.46 1.55
N ASN A 108 17.87 21.97 0.90
CA ASN A 108 18.83 21.05 1.52
C ASN A 108 20.22 21.68 1.42
N PRO A 109 20.87 22.05 2.55
CA PRO A 109 20.44 21.81 3.94
C PRO A 109 19.42 22.84 4.48
N PHE A 110 18.83 22.53 5.64
CA PHE A 110 18.09 23.48 6.49
C PHE A 110 18.46 23.29 7.96
N VAL A 111 18.06 24.21 8.84
CA VAL A 111 18.30 24.12 10.30
C VAL A 111 16.98 23.95 11.06
N LEU A 112 16.97 23.02 12.01
CA LEU A 112 15.97 22.99 13.08
C LEU A 112 16.56 23.68 14.32
N ARG A 113 15.83 24.65 14.88
CA ARG A 113 16.15 25.33 16.13
C ARG A 113 15.04 25.06 17.13
N ALA A 114 15.37 24.61 18.33
CA ALA A 114 14.45 24.40 19.43
C ALA A 114 14.86 25.30 20.61
N VAL A 115 13.89 26.02 21.19
CA VAL A 115 14.13 27.01 22.24
C VAL A 115 13.08 26.90 23.33
N ALA A 116 13.52 26.91 24.59
CA ALA A 116 12.61 26.99 25.73
C ALA A 116 13.31 27.53 26.99
N ARG A 117 12.50 27.99 27.94
CA ARG A 117 12.93 28.22 29.32
C ARG A 117 12.69 26.94 30.13
N ILE A 118 13.70 26.48 30.86
CA ILE A 118 13.67 25.24 31.63
C ILE A 118 14.17 25.50 33.05
N ASP A 119 13.39 25.07 34.04
CA ASP A 119 13.83 25.11 35.44
C ASP A 119 14.73 23.91 35.72
N LEU A 120 15.97 24.18 36.13
CA LEU A 120 16.92 23.19 36.57
C LEU A 120 17.17 23.34 38.08
N PRO A 121 17.31 22.25 38.85
CA PRO A 121 17.71 22.34 40.25
C PRO A 121 19.15 22.82 40.37
N ALA A 122 19.52 23.37 41.53
CA ALA A 122 20.93 23.62 41.81
C ALA A 122 21.69 22.29 41.94
N GLY A 123 22.90 22.22 41.40
CA GLY A 123 23.75 21.03 41.53
C GLY A 123 24.51 20.66 40.27
N SER A 124 25.20 19.52 40.33
CA SER A 124 26.04 19.00 39.25
C SER A 124 25.29 17.97 38.42
N HIS A 125 24.94 18.30 37.17
CA HIS A 125 24.08 17.49 36.32
C HIS A 125 24.81 16.98 35.08
N ARG A 126 24.43 15.80 34.58
CA ARG A 126 24.97 15.28 33.32
C ARG A 126 24.03 15.65 32.19
N ILE A 127 24.53 16.36 31.19
CA ILE A 127 23.75 16.78 30.01
C ILE A 127 24.27 16.04 28.78
N LEU A 128 23.34 15.52 27.97
CA LEU A 128 23.57 14.81 26.72
C LEU A 128 22.99 15.60 25.55
N LEU A 129 23.75 15.67 24.47
CA LEU A 129 23.31 16.14 23.15
C LEU A 129 23.47 15.00 22.14
N ARG A 130 22.42 14.74 21.36
CA ARG A 130 22.41 13.74 20.28
C ARG A 130 21.79 14.33 19.01
N GLY A 131 22.34 13.98 17.85
CA GLY A 131 21.73 14.31 16.56
C GLY A 131 22.43 13.64 15.38
N ARG A 132 21.70 13.47 14.26
CA ARG A 132 22.30 13.02 12.99
C ARG A 132 23.04 14.16 12.29
N GLY A 133 22.53 15.37 12.37
CA GLY A 133 23.20 16.58 11.90
C GLY A 133 24.39 16.99 12.76
N ALA A 134 25.16 17.99 12.29
CA ALA A 134 25.95 18.79 13.20
C ALA A 134 24.98 19.56 14.10
N SER A 135 25.13 19.40 15.42
CA SER A 135 24.20 19.95 16.41
C SER A 135 24.94 20.75 17.45
N ARG A 136 24.30 21.77 18.02
CA ARG A 136 24.83 22.58 19.12
C ARG A 136 23.76 22.86 20.17
N LEU A 137 24.16 22.79 21.44
CA LEU A 137 23.32 23.08 22.59
C LEU A 137 23.91 24.27 23.33
N LEU A 138 23.13 25.34 23.47
CA LEU A 138 23.47 26.53 24.23
C LEU A 138 22.58 26.62 25.48
N VAL A 139 23.17 27.03 26.60
CA VAL A 139 22.48 27.34 27.86
C VAL A 139 22.87 28.75 28.28
N ASP A 140 21.88 29.62 28.47
CA ASP A 140 22.05 31.03 28.83
C ASP A 140 23.04 31.78 27.91
N GLY A 141 22.92 31.53 26.60
CA GLY A 141 23.76 32.14 25.58
C GLY A 141 25.17 31.53 25.45
N THR A 142 25.54 30.60 26.32
CA THR A 142 26.86 29.94 26.30
C THR A 142 26.76 28.59 25.58
N LEU A 143 27.67 28.31 24.64
CA LEU A 143 27.75 27.01 23.99
C LEU A 143 28.21 25.95 25.00
N LEU A 144 27.35 24.96 25.27
CA LEU A 144 27.63 23.87 26.20
C LEU A 144 28.12 22.61 25.49
N LEU A 145 27.43 22.17 24.43
CA LEU A 145 27.75 20.94 23.69
C LEU A 145 27.69 21.15 22.19
N LYS A 146 28.51 20.39 21.45
CA LYS A 146 28.44 20.28 19.98
C LYS A 146 28.62 18.83 19.53
N THR A 147 27.96 18.44 18.45
CA THR A 147 28.25 17.22 17.69
C THR A 147 28.91 17.58 16.36
N PRO A 148 29.87 16.77 15.87
CA PRO A 148 30.56 17.07 14.62
C PRO A 148 29.63 16.86 13.41
N PHE A 149 30.00 17.43 12.27
CA PHE A 149 29.35 17.14 10.99
C PHE A 149 29.45 15.64 10.64
N PRO A 150 28.47 15.09 9.90
CA PRO A 150 28.56 13.72 9.42
C PRO A 150 29.82 13.52 8.57
N PRO A 151 30.51 12.38 8.67
CA PRO A 151 31.60 12.06 7.76
C PRO A 151 31.09 12.01 6.30
N PRO A 152 31.99 12.17 5.32
CA PRO A 152 31.64 12.04 3.91
C PRO A 152 31.18 10.61 3.56
N ILE A 153 30.64 10.45 2.34
CA ILE A 153 30.26 9.15 1.78
C ILE A 153 31.48 8.22 1.74
N THR A 154 31.30 6.97 2.14
CA THR A 154 32.34 5.93 2.10
C THR A 154 32.11 4.97 0.94
N ASP A 155 33.15 4.22 0.58
CA ASP A 155 33.15 3.19 -0.47
C ASP A 155 32.47 1.87 -0.04
N GLY A 156 31.90 1.82 1.18
CA GLY A 156 31.26 0.63 1.74
C GLY A 156 32.12 -0.10 2.77
N HIS A 157 33.36 0.33 3.03
CA HIS A 157 34.29 -0.31 3.98
C HIS A 157 34.42 0.42 5.32
N ALA A 158 33.46 1.28 5.68
CA ALA A 158 33.48 1.92 7.00
C ALA A 158 33.41 0.85 8.11
N THR A 159 34.04 1.12 9.24
CA THR A 159 33.98 0.22 10.40
C THR A 159 32.57 0.19 10.99
N ILE A 160 32.16 -0.98 11.47
CA ILE A 160 30.92 -1.13 12.23
C ILE A 160 31.18 -0.59 13.65
N PRO A 161 30.41 0.40 14.13
CA PRO A 161 30.66 0.96 15.45
C PRO A 161 30.44 -0.08 16.55
N ASN A 162 31.50 -0.42 17.30
CA ASN A 162 31.44 -1.33 18.43
C ASN A 162 31.49 -0.61 19.80
N ASP A 163 31.92 0.67 19.82
CA ASP A 163 32.00 1.48 21.04
C ASP A 163 30.90 2.55 21.10
N SER A 164 29.86 2.28 21.90
CA SER A 164 28.79 3.25 22.16
C SER A 164 28.93 3.92 23.52
N LEU A 165 28.43 5.15 23.61
CA LEU A 165 28.30 5.84 24.89
C LEU A 165 27.32 5.06 25.79
N ASN A 166 27.67 4.91 27.07
CA ASN A 166 26.81 4.29 28.06
C ASN A 166 26.96 5.04 29.39
N LEU A 167 26.03 5.97 29.67
CA LEU A 167 26.12 6.86 30.82
C LEU A 167 25.21 6.45 31.99
N ALA A 168 24.36 5.44 31.83
CA ALA A 168 23.32 5.09 32.80
C ALA A 168 22.91 3.61 32.65
N PRO A 169 22.44 2.94 33.71
CA PRO A 169 21.99 1.54 33.62
C PRO A 169 20.92 1.31 32.54
N ASP A 170 19.99 2.25 32.36
CA ASP A 170 18.92 2.22 31.36
C ASP A 170 19.20 3.12 30.13
N PHE A 171 20.43 3.61 29.95
CA PHE A 171 20.83 4.51 28.87
C PHE A 171 20.44 4.00 27.48
N ARG A 172 19.63 4.75 26.74
CA ARG A 172 19.31 4.45 25.34
C ARG A 172 20.54 4.61 24.44
N PHE A 173 20.94 3.58 23.70
CA PHE A 173 22.04 3.68 22.73
C PHE A 173 21.66 4.53 21.50
N ALA A 174 22.66 5.12 20.84
CA ALA A 174 22.42 5.93 19.64
C ALA A 174 21.94 5.09 18.45
N PRO A 175 20.90 5.54 17.72
CA PRO A 175 20.51 4.88 16.48
C PRO A 175 21.53 5.15 15.36
N PRO A 176 21.46 4.40 14.25
CA PRO A 176 22.39 4.55 13.13
C PRO A 176 22.54 5.98 12.61
N GLY A 177 23.79 6.39 12.37
CA GLY A 177 24.15 7.71 11.82
C GLY A 177 24.19 8.87 12.83
N ASN A 178 23.68 8.67 14.04
CA ASN A 178 23.64 9.70 15.07
C ASN A 178 25.00 9.85 15.78
N ARG A 179 25.29 11.07 16.22
CA ARG A 179 26.46 11.45 17.00
C ARG A 179 26.03 12.03 18.33
N GLU A 180 26.90 11.88 19.32
CA GLU A 180 26.62 12.25 20.70
C GLU A 180 27.76 13.04 21.31
N SER A 181 27.41 13.92 22.25
CA SER A 181 28.34 14.65 23.11
C SER A 181 27.70 14.83 24.48
N TRP A 182 28.49 14.82 25.55
CA TRP A 182 27.99 14.99 26.91
C TRP A 182 29.02 15.71 27.78
N THR A 183 28.56 16.34 28.86
CA THR A 183 29.40 16.99 29.87
C THR A 183 28.66 17.09 31.20
N THR A 184 29.39 17.46 32.25
CA THR A 184 28.80 17.88 33.52
C THR A 184 28.49 19.39 33.49
N PHE A 185 27.24 19.75 33.75
CA PHE A 185 26.76 21.13 33.87
C PHE A 185 26.39 21.43 35.32
N VAL A 186 27.04 22.44 35.91
CA VAL A 186 26.73 22.91 37.25
C VAL A 186 25.68 24.01 37.14
N SER A 187 24.45 23.74 37.60
CA SER A 187 23.39 24.74 37.63
C SER A 187 23.37 25.46 38.99
N PRO A 188 23.21 26.81 39.00
CA PRO A 188 22.93 27.56 40.22
C PRO A 188 21.48 27.36 40.73
N GLY A 189 20.66 26.61 40.00
CA GLY A 189 19.23 26.50 40.20
C GLY A 189 18.45 27.62 39.50
N GLY A 190 17.19 27.35 39.18
CA GLY A 190 16.26 28.30 38.58
C GLY A 190 16.08 28.13 37.08
N THR A 191 15.56 29.17 36.43
CA THR A 191 15.17 29.12 35.03
C THR A 191 16.35 29.41 34.10
N HIS A 192 16.61 28.49 33.19
CA HIS A 192 17.65 28.59 32.16
C HIS A 192 17.04 28.69 30.77
N LEU A 193 17.65 29.50 29.89
CA LEU A 193 17.32 29.50 28.46
C LEU A 193 18.13 28.42 27.75
N VAL A 194 17.43 27.44 27.16
CA VAL A 194 18.05 26.34 26.43
C VAL A 194 17.75 26.49 24.93
N ILE A 195 18.80 26.43 24.11
CA ILE A 195 18.71 26.48 22.64
C ILE A 195 19.43 25.27 22.06
N LEU A 196 18.72 24.47 21.27
CA LEU A 196 19.28 23.37 20.47
C LEU A 196 19.15 23.73 18.99
N GLU A 197 20.26 23.70 18.25
CA GLU A 197 20.22 23.77 16.79
C GLU A 197 20.83 22.53 16.16
N THR A 198 20.26 22.08 15.05
CA THR A 198 20.83 21.00 14.22
C THR A 198 20.70 21.31 12.74
N ILE A 199 21.78 21.06 11.99
CA ILE A 199 21.78 21.14 10.53
C ILE A 199 21.28 19.81 9.96
N VAL A 200 20.19 19.86 9.19
CA VAL A 200 19.58 18.70 8.55
C VAL A 200 20.01 18.62 7.08
N GLY A 201 20.62 17.50 6.69
CA GLY A 201 21.15 17.27 5.35
C GLY A 201 22.56 17.82 5.10
N GLY A 202 22.80 18.32 3.89
CA GLY A 202 23.99 19.07 3.49
C GLY A 202 25.23 18.26 3.04
N ARG A 203 25.91 18.81 2.02
CA ARG A 203 27.35 18.94 1.68
C ARG A 203 27.55 18.86 0.17
N LYS A 204 27.79 20.02 -0.45
CA LYS A 204 27.85 20.30 -1.90
C LYS A 204 28.50 19.18 -2.74
N GLY A 205 27.82 18.72 -3.80
CA GLY A 205 28.31 17.67 -4.71
C GLY A 205 28.17 16.22 -4.20
N SER A 206 27.85 16.00 -2.93
CA SER A 206 27.53 14.69 -2.33
C SER A 206 26.45 14.88 -1.26
N ALA A 207 25.33 15.48 -1.66
CA ALA A 207 24.26 15.88 -0.76
C ALA A 207 23.77 14.69 0.07
N ARG A 208 23.57 14.90 1.37
CA ARG A 208 22.99 13.91 2.29
C ARG A 208 21.47 14.02 2.27
N ARG A 209 20.77 12.93 2.60
CA ARG A 209 19.32 12.98 2.77
C ARG A 209 18.96 13.95 3.90
N PRO A 210 17.95 14.81 3.74
CA PRO A 210 17.55 15.78 4.74
C PRO A 210 16.68 15.13 5.85
N GLU A 211 17.27 14.18 6.56
CA GLU A 211 16.63 13.44 7.66
C GLU A 211 17.21 13.89 9.01
N LEU A 212 16.32 14.11 9.98
CA LEU A 212 16.68 14.59 11.32
C LEU A 212 17.41 13.52 12.16
N GLY A 213 17.02 12.25 11.97
CA GLY A 213 17.33 11.19 12.93
C GLY A 213 16.78 11.51 14.32
N GLU A 214 17.24 10.76 15.33
CA GLU A 214 16.90 11.05 16.73
C GLU A 214 17.72 12.26 17.25
N THR A 215 17.09 13.44 17.28
CA THR A 215 17.73 14.68 17.75
C THR A 215 17.22 15.02 19.14
N VAL A 216 18.10 15.02 20.14
CA VAL A 216 17.73 15.05 21.56
C VAL A 216 18.69 15.91 22.37
N ALA A 217 18.15 16.66 23.33
CA ALA A 217 18.88 17.12 24.51
C ALA A 217 18.27 16.50 25.77
N ALA A 218 19.08 15.86 26.60
CA ALA A 218 18.64 15.12 27.79
C ALA A 218 19.51 15.43 29.01
N ILE A 219 18.96 15.24 30.20
CA ILE A 219 19.63 15.51 31.48
C ILE A 219 19.44 14.33 32.45
N ALA A 220 20.50 13.99 33.17
CA ALA A 220 20.42 13.25 34.42
C ALA A 220 20.81 14.21 35.55
N THR A 221 19.85 14.52 36.43
CA THR A 221 20.08 15.40 37.59
C THR A 221 21.06 14.77 38.56
N GLU A 222 21.61 15.57 39.45
CA GLU A 222 22.55 15.10 40.48
C GLU A 222 21.91 13.97 41.29
N GLY A 223 22.65 12.87 41.49
CA GLY A 223 22.15 11.67 42.16
C GLY A 223 21.21 10.77 41.34
N SER A 224 20.78 11.18 40.13
CA SER A 224 19.96 10.32 39.25
C SER A 224 20.83 9.36 38.46
N GLU A 225 20.43 8.09 38.44
CA GLU A 225 21.02 7.07 37.57
C GLU A 225 20.42 7.04 36.16
N SER A 226 19.32 7.76 35.90
CA SER A 226 18.62 7.76 34.62
C SER A 226 18.55 9.14 33.98
N PHE A 227 18.50 9.16 32.64
CA PHE A 227 18.29 10.37 31.85
C PHE A 227 16.82 10.62 31.60
N ARG A 228 16.46 11.89 31.50
CA ARG A 228 15.17 12.36 30.97
C ARG A 228 15.39 13.41 29.90
N LEU A 229 14.47 13.54 28.95
CA LEU A 229 14.52 14.64 27.98
C LEU A 229 14.48 15.99 28.72
N LEU A 230 15.25 16.96 28.25
CA LEU A 230 15.07 18.34 28.69
C LEU A 230 13.69 18.81 28.22
N ALA A 231 12.92 19.40 29.12
CA ALA A 231 11.57 19.84 28.85
C ALA A 231 11.17 20.93 29.86
N PRO A 232 10.37 21.93 29.46
CA PRO A 232 9.87 22.93 30.40
C PRO A 232 8.96 22.34 31.49
N ARG A 233 8.15 21.34 31.12
CA ARG A 233 7.15 20.73 32.01
C ARG A 233 7.07 19.22 31.92
N ALA A 234 7.19 18.64 30.73
CA ALA A 234 7.04 17.20 30.53
C ALA A 234 8.13 16.41 31.29
N VAL A 235 7.77 15.24 31.80
CA VAL A 235 8.73 14.29 32.41
C VAL A 235 8.78 13.07 31.52
N VAL A 236 9.78 13.02 30.65
CA VAL A 236 9.96 11.94 29.67
C VAL A 236 11.25 11.21 29.99
N ALA A 237 11.15 9.97 30.46
CA ALA A 237 12.31 9.11 30.65
C ALA A 237 13.01 8.87 29.30
N TYR A 238 14.33 9.02 29.27
CA TYR A 238 15.14 8.82 28.07
C TYR A 238 15.86 7.48 28.10
N ASN A 239 15.07 6.44 27.96
CA ASN A 239 15.46 5.05 27.76
C ASN A 239 14.69 4.46 26.56
N ASP A 240 14.87 3.18 26.24
CA ASP A 240 14.26 2.58 25.05
C ASP A 240 12.72 2.55 25.08
N ALA A 241 12.11 2.36 26.25
CA ALA A 241 10.66 2.39 26.41
C ALA A 241 10.12 3.82 26.37
N GLY A 242 10.68 4.72 27.19
CA GLY A 242 10.24 6.12 27.26
C GLY A 242 10.40 6.88 25.95
N TRP A 243 11.48 6.62 25.19
CA TRP A 243 11.62 7.20 23.85
C TRP A 243 10.59 6.65 22.86
N ARG A 244 10.29 5.34 22.90
CA ARG A 244 9.30 4.73 22.00
C ARG A 244 7.94 5.39 22.16
N ASP A 245 7.48 5.49 23.41
CA ASP A 245 6.17 6.07 23.75
C ASP A 245 6.13 7.56 23.38
N TYR A 246 7.19 8.31 23.71
CA TYR A 246 7.29 9.73 23.37
C TYR A 246 7.33 9.97 21.85
N ALA A 247 8.15 9.24 21.11
CA ALA A 247 8.32 9.41 19.67
C ALA A 247 7.03 9.02 18.90
N GLU A 248 6.26 8.06 19.40
CA GLU A 248 4.93 7.76 18.85
C GLU A 248 3.95 8.91 19.07
N GLY A 249 3.88 9.45 20.29
CA GLY A 249 3.06 10.62 20.60
C GLY A 249 3.46 11.88 19.81
N GLU A 250 4.76 12.13 19.67
CA GLU A 250 5.33 13.22 18.88
C GLU A 250 5.00 13.04 17.39
N SER A 251 5.14 11.83 16.85
CA SER A 251 4.77 11.53 15.47
C SER A 251 3.30 11.81 15.17
N LEU A 252 2.39 11.49 16.10
CA LEU A 252 0.96 11.80 16.01
C LEU A 252 0.70 13.31 16.09
N ALA A 253 1.43 14.02 16.95
CA ALA A 253 1.32 15.48 17.03
C ALA A 253 1.77 16.16 15.74
N ILE A 254 2.89 15.73 15.16
CA ILE A 254 3.35 16.25 13.87
C ILE A 254 2.36 15.86 12.75
N ALA A 255 1.77 14.67 12.77
CA ALA A 255 0.77 14.28 11.78
C ALA A 255 -0.48 15.18 11.80
N ARG A 256 -0.88 15.68 12.98
CA ARG A 256 -1.94 16.70 13.09
C ARG A 256 -1.54 18.03 12.47
N ILE A 257 -0.31 18.51 12.76
CA ILE A 257 0.23 19.72 12.14
C ILE A 257 0.28 19.57 10.61
N ASP A 258 0.72 18.42 10.12
CA ASP A 258 0.78 18.11 8.69
C ASP A 258 -0.63 18.16 8.07
N ALA A 259 -1.64 17.57 8.72
CA ALA A 259 -3.03 17.62 8.26
C ALA A 259 -3.62 19.04 8.25
N GLU A 260 -3.40 19.81 9.31
CA GLU A 260 -3.83 21.21 9.41
C GLU A 260 -3.22 22.08 8.31
N ARG A 261 -1.92 21.89 8.03
CA ARG A 261 -1.22 22.63 6.96
C ARG A 261 -1.73 22.28 5.57
N ARG A 262 -1.99 20.99 5.29
CA ARG A 262 -2.60 20.57 4.02
C ARG A 262 -4.00 21.16 3.85
N ALA A 263 -4.82 21.09 4.90
CA ALA A 263 -6.18 21.63 4.88
C ALA A 263 -6.18 23.15 4.68
N ALA A 264 -5.30 23.88 5.38
CA ALA A 264 -5.17 25.33 5.24
C ALA A 264 -4.74 25.73 3.81
N ALA A 265 -3.72 25.07 3.26
CA ALA A 265 -3.26 25.32 1.89
C ALA A 265 -4.38 25.03 0.87
N LEU A 266 -5.04 23.88 0.96
CA LEU A 266 -6.15 23.53 0.06
C LEU A 266 -7.33 24.52 0.18
N HIS A 267 -7.59 25.05 1.38
CA HIS A 267 -8.66 26.02 1.61
C HIS A 267 -8.47 27.32 0.83
N GLU A 268 -7.23 27.73 0.55
CA GLU A 268 -6.92 28.91 -0.29
C GLU A 268 -7.51 28.77 -1.71
N HIS A 269 -7.71 27.53 -2.18
CA HIS A 269 -8.30 27.19 -3.47
C HIS A 269 -9.79 26.80 -3.40
N ALA A 270 -10.44 26.92 -2.24
CA ALA A 270 -11.82 26.44 -2.05
C ALA A 270 -12.83 27.12 -2.99
N ALA A 271 -12.64 28.41 -3.30
CA ALA A 271 -13.53 29.15 -4.20
C ALA A 271 -13.49 28.62 -5.64
N GLU A 272 -12.30 28.26 -6.14
CA GLU A 272 -12.12 27.67 -7.48
C GLU A 272 -12.84 26.32 -7.58
N TRP A 273 -12.69 25.49 -6.54
CA TRP A 273 -13.35 24.19 -6.47
C TRP A 273 -14.86 24.31 -6.30
N GLU A 274 -15.36 25.24 -5.47
CA GLU A 274 -16.81 25.44 -5.32
C GLU A 274 -17.45 25.95 -6.61
N HIS A 275 -16.76 26.84 -7.34
CA HIS A 275 -17.21 27.26 -8.67
C HIS A 275 -17.35 26.05 -9.62
N ARG A 276 -16.37 25.15 -9.61
CA ARG A 276 -16.44 23.91 -10.37
C ARG A 276 -17.57 22.97 -9.92
N ARG A 277 -17.88 22.92 -8.61
CA ARG A 277 -19.05 22.17 -8.08
C ARG A 277 -20.36 22.76 -8.58
N GLU A 278 -20.49 24.07 -8.56
CA GLU A 278 -21.68 24.77 -9.05
C GLU A 278 -21.93 24.48 -10.53
N ARG A 279 -20.88 24.49 -11.36
CA ARG A 279 -20.99 24.05 -12.77
C ARG A 279 -21.47 22.61 -12.91
N GLY A 280 -21.01 21.72 -12.02
CA GLY A 280 -21.50 20.34 -11.95
C GLY A 280 -23.00 20.27 -11.64
N ARG A 281 -23.48 21.05 -10.66
CA ARG A 281 -24.91 21.15 -10.31
C ARG A 281 -25.74 21.71 -11.46
N GLN A 282 -25.25 22.75 -12.13
CA GLN A 282 -25.90 23.32 -13.30
C GLN A 282 -25.99 22.31 -14.45
N TRP A 283 -24.90 21.60 -14.74
CA TRP A 283 -24.90 20.55 -15.74
C TRP A 283 -25.89 19.43 -15.39
N LEU A 284 -25.95 18.98 -14.13
CA LEU A 284 -26.94 18.00 -13.67
C LEU A 284 -28.38 18.50 -13.92
N SER A 285 -28.66 19.77 -13.60
CA SER A 285 -29.99 20.37 -13.80
C SER A 285 -30.38 20.54 -15.27
N ALA A 286 -29.41 20.71 -16.16
CA ALA A 286 -29.61 20.94 -17.59
C ALA A 286 -29.65 19.64 -18.42
N THR A 287 -29.40 18.48 -17.79
CA THR A 287 -29.33 17.18 -18.48
C THR A 287 -30.37 16.21 -17.93
N ALA A 288 -30.97 15.41 -18.80
CA ALA A 288 -32.01 14.46 -18.40
C ALA A 288 -31.49 13.44 -17.37
N GLU A 289 -32.23 13.27 -16.28
CA GLU A 289 -31.92 12.30 -15.22
C GLU A 289 -32.38 10.88 -15.58
N PRO A 290 -31.63 9.85 -15.17
CA PRO A 290 -32.08 8.46 -15.26
C PRO A 290 -33.29 8.26 -14.33
N VAL A 291 -34.36 7.67 -14.86
CA VAL A 291 -35.59 7.41 -14.09
C VAL A 291 -35.36 6.21 -13.18
N VAL A 292 -35.44 6.42 -11.86
CA VAL A 292 -35.33 5.34 -10.88
C VAL A 292 -36.64 4.53 -10.90
N PRO A 293 -36.61 3.22 -11.20
CA PRO A 293 -37.81 2.38 -11.22
C PRO A 293 -38.47 2.29 -9.84
N GLU A 294 -39.74 1.88 -9.83
CA GLU A 294 -40.40 1.43 -8.59
C GLU A 294 -39.84 0.07 -8.15
N LEU A 295 -39.86 -0.20 -6.85
CA LEU A 295 -39.42 -1.49 -6.31
C LEU A 295 -40.47 -2.56 -6.66
N SER A 296 -40.04 -3.65 -7.27
CA SER A 296 -40.92 -4.80 -7.51
C SER A 296 -41.40 -5.41 -6.19
N LYS A 297 -42.66 -5.83 -6.13
CA LYS A 297 -43.27 -6.39 -4.91
C LYS A 297 -42.59 -7.69 -4.44
N ASP A 298 -41.99 -8.42 -5.38
CA ASP A 298 -41.44 -9.76 -5.15
C ASP A 298 -39.92 -9.77 -4.90
N VAL A 299 -39.25 -8.61 -5.00
CA VAL A 299 -37.79 -8.49 -4.81
C VAL A 299 -37.50 -7.51 -3.67
N PRO A 300 -36.87 -7.94 -2.57
CA PRO A 300 -36.57 -7.04 -1.46
C PRO A 300 -35.54 -6.00 -1.87
N GLY A 301 -35.73 -4.74 -1.46
CA GLY A 301 -34.80 -3.64 -1.74
C GLY A 301 -34.91 -2.52 -0.72
N PHE A 302 -33.84 -1.73 -0.58
CA PHE A 302 -33.76 -0.63 0.37
C PHE A 302 -33.63 0.73 -0.34
N ASN A 303 -32.71 0.85 -1.29
CA ASN A 303 -32.40 2.12 -1.95
C ASN A 303 -32.55 2.06 -3.48
N ALA A 304 -32.19 3.15 -4.18
CA ALA A 304 -32.32 3.24 -5.63
C ALA A 304 -31.55 2.14 -6.39
N ILE A 305 -30.39 1.70 -5.88
CA ILE A 305 -29.63 0.58 -6.48
C ILE A 305 -30.51 -0.66 -6.55
N ASP A 306 -31.14 -1.01 -5.42
CA ASP A 306 -31.97 -2.21 -5.34
C ASP A 306 -33.20 -2.12 -6.26
N ARG A 307 -33.72 -0.91 -6.51
CA ARG A 307 -34.84 -0.71 -7.45
C ARG A 307 -34.43 -0.98 -8.90
N PHE A 308 -33.27 -0.48 -9.34
CA PHE A 308 -32.74 -0.78 -10.67
C PHE A 308 -32.48 -2.28 -10.86
N LEU A 309 -31.87 -2.93 -9.85
CA LEU A 309 -31.61 -4.37 -9.90
C LEU A 309 -32.91 -5.17 -9.89
N SER A 310 -33.85 -4.82 -9.01
CA SER A 310 -35.18 -5.42 -8.89
C SER A 310 -35.97 -5.37 -10.21
N ALA A 311 -35.96 -4.22 -10.89
CA ALA A 311 -36.61 -4.07 -12.19
C ALA A 311 -36.04 -5.05 -13.22
N LYS A 312 -34.70 -5.19 -13.28
CA LYS A 312 -34.05 -6.12 -14.20
C LYS A 312 -34.30 -7.58 -13.83
N LEU A 313 -34.24 -7.92 -12.54
CA LEU A 313 -34.52 -9.27 -12.04
C LEU A 313 -35.97 -9.68 -12.34
N THR A 314 -36.93 -8.75 -12.23
CA THR A 314 -38.34 -9.01 -12.56
C THR A 314 -38.51 -9.31 -14.06
N VAL A 315 -37.84 -8.55 -14.93
CA VAL A 315 -37.83 -8.83 -16.39
C VAL A 315 -37.16 -10.18 -16.68
N ALA A 316 -36.05 -10.49 -16.02
CA ALA A 316 -35.36 -11.77 -16.18
C ALA A 316 -36.18 -12.96 -15.67
N ALA A 317 -37.01 -12.77 -14.63
CA ALA A 317 -37.84 -13.80 -14.03
C ALA A 317 -39.17 -14.05 -14.78
N GLN A 318 -39.49 -13.29 -15.83
CA GLN A 318 -40.68 -13.60 -16.64
C GLN A 318 -40.48 -14.93 -17.37
N PRO A 319 -41.46 -15.85 -17.32
CA PRO A 319 -41.33 -17.16 -17.93
C PRO A 319 -41.13 -17.02 -19.45
N THR A 320 -39.97 -17.46 -19.94
CA THR A 320 -39.76 -17.62 -21.39
C THR A 320 -40.45 -18.90 -21.84
N ASP A 321 -41.68 -18.76 -22.35
CA ASP A 321 -42.46 -19.73 -23.15
C ASP A 321 -42.51 -21.19 -22.62
N GLU A 322 -43.70 -21.67 -22.23
CA GLU A 322 -44.00 -22.99 -21.62
C GLU A 322 -43.56 -24.24 -22.45
N LYS A 323 -42.89 -24.06 -23.60
CA LYS A 323 -42.52 -25.13 -24.53
C LYS A 323 -41.08 -25.64 -24.40
N ARG A 324 -40.26 -25.12 -23.48
CA ARG A 324 -38.84 -25.50 -23.36
C ARG A 324 -38.63 -26.56 -22.27
N THR A 325 -38.00 -27.67 -22.63
CA THR A 325 -37.72 -28.80 -21.72
C THR A 325 -36.22 -29.03 -21.48
N ILE A 326 -35.33 -28.40 -22.28
CA ILE A 326 -33.87 -28.52 -22.15
C ILE A 326 -33.26 -27.35 -21.35
N ASP A 327 -32.53 -27.69 -20.27
CA ASP A 327 -31.75 -26.78 -19.44
C ASP A 327 -30.31 -26.68 -19.98
N PHE A 328 -29.96 -25.53 -20.56
CA PHE A 328 -28.66 -25.33 -21.20
C PHE A 328 -27.47 -25.49 -20.21
N PRO A 329 -27.43 -24.81 -19.04
CA PRO A 329 -26.38 -25.03 -18.04
C PRO A 329 -26.22 -26.47 -17.56
N LYS A 330 -27.30 -27.22 -17.35
CA LYS A 330 -27.23 -28.59 -16.79
C LYS A 330 -26.94 -29.66 -17.84
N GLN A 331 -27.47 -29.50 -19.05
CA GLN A 331 -27.52 -30.59 -20.03
C GLN A 331 -26.65 -30.33 -21.26
N ILE A 332 -26.49 -29.07 -21.68
CA ILE A 332 -25.78 -28.74 -22.93
C ILE A 332 -24.35 -28.26 -22.64
N ARG A 333 -24.18 -27.36 -21.67
CA ARG A 333 -22.87 -26.81 -21.32
C ARG A 333 -21.84 -27.89 -20.94
N PRO A 334 -22.17 -28.94 -20.16
CA PRO A 334 -21.20 -29.99 -19.83
C PRO A 334 -20.72 -30.77 -21.08
N ILE A 335 -21.60 -30.96 -22.07
CA ILE A 335 -21.25 -31.60 -23.35
C ILE A 335 -20.23 -30.73 -24.10
N LEU A 336 -20.50 -29.41 -24.19
CA LEU A 336 -19.62 -28.47 -24.88
C LEU A 336 -18.26 -28.31 -24.16
N GLU A 337 -18.25 -28.26 -22.83
CA GLU A 337 -17.02 -28.21 -22.02
C GLU A 337 -16.16 -29.46 -22.23
N ALA A 338 -16.78 -30.64 -22.17
CA ALA A 338 -16.08 -31.90 -22.30
C ALA A 338 -15.56 -32.17 -23.73
N LYS A 339 -16.33 -31.80 -24.76
CA LYS A 339 -16.08 -32.24 -26.15
C LYS A 339 -15.63 -31.14 -27.10
N CYS A 340 -15.89 -29.87 -26.79
CA CYS A 340 -15.75 -28.77 -27.75
C CYS A 340 -14.79 -27.64 -27.30
N TYR A 341 -14.81 -27.26 -26.02
CA TYR A 341 -14.14 -26.04 -25.54
C TYR A 341 -12.62 -26.07 -25.64
N SER A 342 -11.99 -27.25 -25.52
CA SER A 342 -10.54 -27.39 -25.67
C SER A 342 -9.99 -26.80 -26.99
N CYS A 343 -10.82 -26.76 -28.05
CA CYS A 343 -10.46 -26.16 -29.34
C CYS A 343 -11.27 -24.90 -29.70
N HIS A 344 -12.43 -24.68 -29.06
CA HIS A 344 -13.40 -23.63 -29.42
C HIS A 344 -13.67 -22.62 -28.29
N GLN A 345 -12.80 -22.53 -27.28
CA GLN A 345 -12.84 -21.55 -26.18
C GLN A 345 -11.58 -20.68 -26.15
N GLY A 346 -11.72 -19.41 -25.71
CA GLY A 346 -10.59 -18.50 -25.47
C GLY A 346 -10.02 -17.81 -26.73
N GLN A 347 -8.75 -17.39 -26.68
CA GLN A 347 -8.17 -16.52 -27.72
C GLN A 347 -7.54 -17.25 -28.91
N LYS A 348 -7.24 -18.56 -28.81
CA LYS A 348 -6.63 -19.37 -29.88
C LYS A 348 -7.59 -20.47 -30.36
N VAL A 349 -8.76 -20.08 -30.86
CA VAL A 349 -9.80 -21.02 -31.29
C VAL A 349 -9.63 -21.51 -32.73
N ARG A 350 -9.88 -22.80 -32.94
CA ARG A 350 -9.81 -23.43 -34.26
C ARG A 350 -10.97 -22.99 -35.13
N GLY A 351 -10.67 -22.73 -36.40
CA GLY A 351 -11.67 -22.29 -37.38
C GLY A 351 -12.36 -20.97 -37.01
N LYS A 352 -11.79 -20.15 -36.10
CA LYS A 352 -12.41 -18.91 -35.57
C LYS A 352 -13.80 -19.09 -34.93
N LEU A 353 -14.22 -20.32 -34.65
CA LEU A 353 -15.53 -20.61 -34.08
C LEU A 353 -15.44 -20.60 -32.54
N ARG A 354 -16.29 -19.78 -31.90
CA ARG A 354 -16.44 -19.70 -30.44
C ARG A 354 -17.72 -20.42 -30.03
N LEU A 355 -17.58 -21.55 -29.34
CA LEU A 355 -18.72 -22.34 -28.86
C LEU A 355 -19.07 -22.04 -27.39
N ASP A 356 -18.27 -21.23 -26.71
CA ASP A 356 -18.45 -20.78 -25.33
C ASP A 356 -19.25 -19.47 -25.21
N GLN A 357 -19.71 -18.93 -26.35
CA GLN A 357 -20.45 -17.67 -26.43
C GLN A 357 -21.65 -17.84 -27.36
N SER A 358 -22.82 -17.36 -26.93
CA SER A 358 -24.05 -17.42 -27.73
C SER A 358 -23.91 -16.73 -29.09
N GLU A 359 -23.28 -15.55 -29.12
CA GLU A 359 -23.02 -14.79 -30.35
C GLU A 359 -22.05 -15.53 -31.29
N GLY A 360 -21.04 -16.20 -30.72
CA GLY A 360 -20.05 -16.97 -31.49
C GLY A 360 -20.65 -18.16 -32.24
N ILE A 361 -21.66 -18.79 -31.63
CA ILE A 361 -22.41 -19.88 -32.23
C ILE A 361 -23.36 -19.37 -33.33
N ALA A 362 -24.05 -18.26 -33.07
CA ALA A 362 -24.98 -17.66 -34.03
C ALA A 362 -24.27 -17.10 -35.28
N LYS A 363 -23.06 -16.55 -35.11
CA LYS A 363 -22.27 -15.98 -36.20
C LYS A 363 -21.47 -17.02 -36.98
N GLY A 364 -21.11 -18.13 -36.34
CA GLY A 364 -20.29 -19.16 -36.96
C GLY A 364 -18.80 -18.85 -36.98
N GLY A 365 -18.03 -19.77 -37.60
CA GLY A 365 -16.58 -19.68 -37.70
C GLY A 365 -16.09 -19.04 -39.00
N ALA A 366 -14.92 -19.45 -39.46
CA ALA A 366 -14.31 -19.01 -40.71
C ALA A 366 -15.09 -19.46 -41.97
N SER A 367 -16.03 -20.41 -41.82
CA SER A 367 -16.97 -20.80 -42.88
C SER A 367 -17.99 -19.71 -43.22
N GLY A 368 -18.29 -18.80 -42.27
CA GLY A 368 -19.33 -17.77 -42.43
C GLY A 368 -20.76 -18.28 -42.24
N GLU A 369 -20.93 -19.57 -41.99
CA GLU A 369 -22.22 -20.21 -41.70
C GLU A 369 -22.44 -20.32 -40.18
N PRO A 370 -23.65 -20.01 -39.67
CA PRO A 370 -23.99 -20.20 -38.25
C PRO A 370 -23.69 -21.63 -37.79
N ALA A 371 -23.05 -21.76 -36.63
CA ALA A 371 -22.85 -23.09 -36.04
C ALA A 371 -24.18 -23.66 -35.54
N VAL A 372 -25.08 -22.81 -35.05
CA VAL A 372 -26.46 -23.19 -34.71
C VAL A 372 -27.41 -22.18 -35.31
N VAL A 373 -28.47 -22.71 -35.94
CA VAL A 373 -29.63 -21.97 -36.40
C VAL A 373 -30.79 -22.29 -35.44
N PRO A 374 -31.21 -21.35 -34.57
CA PRO A 374 -32.28 -21.58 -33.60
C PRO A 374 -33.56 -22.10 -34.26
N GLY A 375 -34.14 -23.16 -33.69
CA GLY A 375 -35.35 -23.83 -34.19
C GLY A 375 -35.11 -24.81 -35.34
N GLN A 376 -33.88 -24.87 -35.89
CA GLN A 376 -33.58 -25.61 -37.11
C GLN A 376 -32.34 -26.51 -36.91
N PRO A 377 -32.49 -27.65 -36.22
CA PRO A 377 -31.36 -28.56 -35.93
C PRO A 377 -30.72 -29.13 -37.19
N ASP A 378 -31.48 -29.37 -38.26
CA ASP A 378 -30.96 -29.90 -39.53
C ASP A 378 -30.23 -28.86 -40.38
N GLU A 379 -30.47 -27.57 -40.16
CA GLU A 379 -29.72 -26.47 -40.80
C GLU A 379 -28.52 -26.00 -39.97
N SER A 380 -28.31 -26.61 -38.79
CA SER A 380 -27.24 -26.23 -37.87
C SER A 380 -25.97 -27.00 -38.15
N LEU A 381 -24.91 -26.29 -38.59
CA LEU A 381 -23.61 -26.87 -38.91
C LEU A 381 -23.00 -27.65 -37.73
N LEU A 382 -23.32 -27.28 -36.49
CA LEU A 382 -22.91 -28.02 -35.30
C LEU A 382 -23.38 -29.49 -35.35
N ILE A 383 -24.65 -29.73 -35.71
CA ILE A 383 -25.24 -31.07 -35.78
C ILE A 383 -24.63 -31.88 -36.93
N ASP A 384 -24.50 -31.24 -38.10
CA ASP A 384 -23.82 -31.84 -39.25
C ASP A 384 -22.40 -32.32 -38.89
N ARG A 385 -21.61 -31.46 -38.25
CA ARG A 385 -20.23 -31.77 -37.87
C ARG A 385 -20.13 -32.84 -36.78
N VAL A 386 -21.02 -32.88 -35.78
CA VAL A 386 -20.94 -33.93 -34.72
C VAL A 386 -21.50 -35.28 -35.15
N THR A 387 -22.33 -35.32 -36.20
CA THR A 387 -22.90 -36.56 -36.76
C THR A 387 -22.19 -37.08 -38.01
N SER A 388 -21.31 -36.28 -38.62
CA SER A 388 -20.58 -36.67 -39.83
C SER A 388 -19.75 -37.95 -39.65
N THR A 389 -19.75 -38.81 -40.66
CA THR A 389 -18.94 -40.02 -40.73
C THR A 389 -17.58 -39.80 -41.42
N ASP A 390 -17.36 -38.64 -42.04
CA ASP A 390 -16.09 -38.28 -42.65
C ASP A 390 -15.08 -37.86 -41.57
N LYS A 391 -13.97 -38.60 -41.46
CA LYS A 391 -12.91 -38.34 -40.47
C LYS A 391 -12.29 -36.94 -40.57
N LEU A 392 -12.35 -36.29 -41.74
CA LEU A 392 -11.80 -34.95 -41.95
C LEU A 392 -12.76 -33.84 -41.51
N GLU A 393 -14.06 -34.11 -41.51
CA GLU A 393 -15.10 -33.12 -41.23
C GLU A 393 -15.72 -33.28 -39.85
N ALA A 394 -15.68 -34.50 -39.32
CA ALA A 394 -16.41 -34.85 -38.13
C ALA A 394 -15.73 -34.32 -36.86
N MET A 395 -16.52 -33.70 -35.98
CA MET A 395 -16.10 -33.11 -34.71
C MET A 395 -16.55 -33.98 -33.51
N PRO A 396 -15.76 -34.07 -32.42
CA PRO A 396 -14.37 -33.60 -32.30
C PRO A 396 -13.39 -34.42 -33.17
N PRO A 397 -12.29 -33.82 -33.67
CA PRO A 397 -11.36 -34.46 -34.62
C PRO A 397 -10.39 -35.44 -33.93
N LYS A 398 -10.28 -35.36 -32.59
CA LYS A 398 -9.51 -36.25 -31.73
C LYS A 398 -10.28 -36.40 -30.41
N GLY A 399 -10.28 -37.61 -29.84
CA GLY A 399 -11.04 -37.95 -28.63
C GLY A 399 -12.36 -38.66 -28.92
N ASP A 400 -13.13 -38.93 -27.87
CA ASP A 400 -14.40 -39.66 -27.98
C ASP A 400 -15.47 -38.81 -28.65
N ARG A 401 -16.20 -39.43 -29.59
CA ARG A 401 -17.40 -38.86 -30.22
C ARG A 401 -18.50 -38.61 -29.21
N LEU A 402 -19.45 -37.75 -29.57
CA LEU A 402 -20.69 -37.60 -28.82
C LEU A 402 -21.53 -38.88 -28.98
N SER A 403 -22.11 -39.34 -27.88
CA SER A 403 -23.06 -40.44 -27.86
C SER A 403 -24.40 -40.03 -28.47
N ALA A 404 -25.20 -41.01 -28.92
CA ALA A 404 -26.52 -40.72 -29.48
C ALA A 404 -27.44 -39.90 -28.54
N PRO A 405 -27.47 -40.14 -27.21
CA PRO A 405 -28.20 -39.27 -26.28
C PRO A 405 -27.68 -37.82 -26.22
N GLU A 406 -26.36 -37.60 -26.26
CA GLU A 406 -25.77 -36.25 -26.24
C GLU A 406 -26.09 -35.48 -27.53
N VAL A 407 -26.04 -36.15 -28.68
CA VAL A 407 -26.47 -35.57 -29.96
C VAL A 407 -27.96 -35.23 -29.92
N GLN A 408 -28.79 -36.11 -29.35
CA GLN A 408 -30.24 -35.85 -29.22
C GLN A 408 -30.52 -34.64 -28.32
N LEU A 409 -29.79 -34.49 -27.21
CA LEU A 409 -29.90 -33.31 -26.34
C LEU A 409 -29.53 -32.02 -27.09
N LEU A 410 -28.45 -32.03 -27.88
CA LEU A 410 -28.08 -30.89 -28.72
C LEU A 410 -29.15 -30.58 -29.77
N ARG A 411 -29.70 -31.59 -30.44
CA ARG A 411 -30.77 -31.40 -31.44
C ARG A 411 -32.03 -30.80 -30.82
N GLN A 412 -32.47 -31.36 -29.68
CA GLN A 412 -33.65 -30.89 -28.97
C GLN A 412 -33.46 -29.47 -28.43
N TRP A 413 -32.28 -29.14 -27.89
CA TRP A 413 -31.95 -27.77 -27.50
C TRP A 413 -32.06 -26.78 -28.65
N ILE A 414 -31.55 -27.14 -29.83
CA ILE A 414 -31.63 -26.29 -31.02
C ILE A 414 -33.08 -26.13 -31.48
N GLU A 415 -33.84 -27.23 -31.53
CA GLU A 415 -35.26 -27.25 -31.88
C GLU A 415 -36.09 -26.36 -30.95
N GLU A 416 -35.78 -26.33 -29.66
CA GLU A 416 -36.41 -25.44 -28.66
C GLU A 416 -35.95 -23.97 -28.73
N GLY A 417 -35.22 -23.61 -29.78
CA GLY A 417 -34.78 -22.24 -30.07
C GLY A 417 -33.38 -21.91 -29.56
N ALA A 418 -32.55 -22.92 -29.26
CA ALA A 418 -31.16 -22.78 -28.85
C ALA A 418 -30.95 -21.78 -27.70
N SER A 419 -31.88 -21.79 -26.75
CA SER A 419 -31.89 -20.82 -25.65
C SER A 419 -30.64 -20.98 -24.78
N TRP A 420 -29.92 -19.88 -24.57
CA TRP A 420 -28.74 -19.85 -23.71
C TRP A 420 -29.09 -19.65 -22.22
N ASN A 421 -30.39 -19.66 -21.89
CA ASN A 421 -30.93 -19.11 -20.65
C ASN A 421 -30.07 -19.51 -19.44
N PRO A 422 -29.26 -18.58 -18.89
CA PRO A 422 -28.37 -18.87 -17.78
C PRO A 422 -29.13 -18.96 -16.46
N LEU A 423 -30.42 -18.68 -16.48
CA LEU A 423 -31.29 -18.79 -15.32
C LEU A 423 -31.56 -20.27 -15.07
N HIS A 424 -30.67 -20.90 -14.28
CA HIS A 424 -31.18 -21.69 -13.16
C HIS A 424 -32.26 -20.87 -12.45
N GLU A 425 -33.21 -21.51 -11.77
CA GLU A 425 -34.01 -20.86 -10.74
C GLU A 425 -33.08 -20.10 -9.78
N GLN A 426 -32.76 -18.84 -10.08
CA GLN A 426 -31.78 -18.05 -9.34
C GLN A 426 -32.52 -17.52 -8.13
N SER A 427 -32.49 -18.28 -7.05
CA SER A 427 -32.98 -17.80 -5.75
C SER A 427 -32.11 -16.63 -5.32
N ILE A 428 -32.70 -15.44 -5.24
CA ILE A 428 -32.05 -14.27 -4.68
C ILE A 428 -31.58 -14.64 -3.26
N THR A 429 -30.28 -14.50 -2.98
CA THR A 429 -29.77 -14.88 -1.65
C THR A 429 -30.35 -13.95 -0.57
N PRO A 430 -30.63 -14.48 0.64
CA PRO A 430 -31.12 -13.65 1.74
C PRO A 430 -30.05 -12.65 2.20
N LEU A 431 -30.46 -11.65 2.98
CA LEU A 431 -29.52 -10.79 3.69
C LEU A 431 -28.66 -11.64 4.65
N THR A 432 -27.38 -11.30 4.75
CA THR A 432 -26.49 -12.01 5.67
C THR A 432 -26.73 -11.58 7.12
N ASP A 433 -26.37 -12.44 8.07
CA ASP A 433 -26.44 -12.16 9.50
C ASP A 433 -25.44 -11.07 9.92
N ASP A 434 -25.57 -10.59 11.15
CA ASP A 434 -24.84 -9.42 11.64
C ASP A 434 -23.31 -9.57 11.68
N LEU A 435 -22.79 -10.71 12.12
CA LEU A 435 -21.34 -10.93 12.18
C LEU A 435 -20.69 -11.10 10.81
N PRO A 436 -21.23 -11.90 9.87
CA PRO A 436 -20.80 -11.89 8.48
C PRO A 436 -20.86 -10.51 7.83
N PHE A 437 -21.96 -9.76 8.04
CA PHE A 437 -22.08 -8.38 7.57
C PHE A 437 -20.95 -7.52 8.12
N LEU A 438 -20.72 -7.55 9.44
CA LEU A 438 -19.69 -6.76 10.10
C LEU A 438 -18.30 -7.13 9.58
N ARG A 439 -17.98 -8.42 9.46
CA ARG A 439 -16.69 -8.89 8.93
C ARG A 439 -16.45 -8.33 7.54
N ARG A 440 -17.43 -8.50 6.64
CA ARG A 440 -17.36 -8.06 5.26
C ARG A 440 -17.19 -6.53 5.14
N VAL A 441 -18.07 -5.76 5.80
CA VAL A 441 -18.02 -4.30 5.70
C VAL A 441 -16.74 -3.74 6.30
N THR A 442 -16.23 -4.33 7.40
CA THR A 442 -14.97 -3.89 8.01
C THR A 442 -13.79 -4.20 7.07
N LEU A 443 -13.73 -5.39 6.47
CA LEU A 443 -12.70 -5.72 5.49
C LEU A 443 -12.78 -4.84 4.24
N ASP A 444 -13.97 -4.56 3.72
CA ASP A 444 -14.15 -3.76 2.51
C ASP A 444 -13.82 -2.27 2.72
N THR A 445 -14.01 -1.75 3.94
CA THR A 445 -13.80 -0.32 4.27
C THR A 445 -12.45 -0.04 4.89
N VAL A 446 -12.03 -0.80 5.91
CA VAL A 446 -10.82 -0.53 6.70
C VAL A 446 -9.73 -1.60 6.56
N GLY A 447 -9.98 -2.68 5.80
CA GLY A 447 -8.95 -3.60 5.33
C GLY A 447 -8.46 -4.65 6.32
N VAL A 448 -8.93 -4.59 7.56
CA VAL A 448 -8.69 -5.61 8.59
C VAL A 448 -10.00 -6.16 9.11
N ILE A 449 -9.97 -7.34 9.71
CA ILE A 449 -11.12 -7.90 10.43
C ILE A 449 -11.48 -7.01 11.64
N PRO A 450 -12.74 -6.97 12.10
CA PRO A 450 -13.10 -6.19 13.28
C PRO A 450 -12.44 -6.75 14.54
N THR A 451 -12.09 -5.85 15.46
CA THR A 451 -11.64 -6.24 16.79
C THR A 451 -12.76 -6.92 17.58
N GLU A 452 -12.40 -7.68 18.61
CA GLU A 452 -13.36 -8.25 19.55
C GLU A 452 -14.30 -7.17 20.13
N ALA A 453 -13.74 -6.03 20.53
CA ALA A 453 -14.49 -4.91 21.08
C ALA A 453 -15.48 -4.31 20.07
N GLU A 454 -15.07 -4.14 18.80
CA GLU A 454 -15.97 -3.67 17.75
C GLU A 454 -17.11 -4.67 17.47
N ALA A 455 -16.81 -5.97 17.46
CA ALA A 455 -17.81 -7.01 17.24
C ALA A 455 -18.84 -7.07 18.38
N LEU A 456 -18.38 -7.05 19.63
CA LEU A 456 -19.27 -7.03 20.80
C LEU A 456 -20.12 -5.75 20.85
N ALA A 457 -19.52 -4.59 20.57
CA ALA A 457 -20.25 -3.32 20.55
C ALA A 457 -21.34 -3.30 19.46
N PHE A 458 -21.07 -3.88 18.29
CA PHE A 458 -22.04 -3.99 17.20
C PHE A 458 -23.19 -4.96 17.53
N LEU A 459 -22.87 -6.11 18.13
CA LEU A 459 -23.88 -7.09 18.56
C LEU A 459 -24.80 -6.53 19.66
N ALA A 460 -24.24 -5.72 20.56
CA ALA A 460 -24.97 -5.12 21.67
C ALA A 460 -25.85 -3.92 21.26
N ASP A 461 -25.70 -3.39 20.04
CA ASP A 461 -26.49 -2.26 19.55
C ASP A 461 -27.92 -2.71 19.15
N PRO A 462 -28.98 -2.28 19.86
CA PRO A 462 -30.34 -2.70 19.57
C PRO A 462 -31.01 -1.88 18.46
N ARG A 463 -30.35 -0.82 17.95
CA ARG A 463 -30.98 0.11 17.02
C ARG A 463 -31.20 -0.54 15.65
N PRO A 464 -32.35 -0.28 14.99
CA PRO A 464 -32.65 -0.88 13.68
C PRO A 464 -31.72 -0.39 12.56
N ASP A 465 -31.09 0.78 12.73
CA ASP A 465 -30.15 1.38 11.78
C ASP A 465 -28.67 1.04 12.08
N LYS A 466 -28.37 0.12 13.00
CA LYS A 466 -27.00 -0.19 13.44
C LYS A 466 -26.02 -0.50 12.30
N ARG A 467 -26.49 -1.12 11.22
CA ARG A 467 -25.69 -1.39 10.01
C ARG A 467 -25.25 -0.12 9.31
N ALA A 468 -26.17 0.82 9.10
CA ALA A 468 -25.88 2.13 8.51
C ALA A 468 -24.91 2.92 9.40
N ARG A 469 -25.11 2.90 10.73
CA ARG A 469 -24.19 3.55 11.67
C ARG A 469 -22.80 2.93 11.69
N ALA A 470 -22.71 1.60 11.54
CA ALA A 470 -21.44 0.90 11.43
C ALA A 470 -20.71 1.29 10.13
N ILE A 471 -21.43 1.39 9.00
CA ILE A 471 -20.91 1.90 7.72
C ILE A 471 -20.36 3.31 7.91
N ASP A 472 -21.14 4.23 8.49
CA ASP A 472 -20.73 5.63 8.69
C ASP A 472 -19.48 5.74 9.58
N ARG A 473 -19.42 4.96 10.66
CA ARG A 473 -18.24 4.88 11.53
C ARG A 473 -17.01 4.41 10.77
N LEU A 474 -17.14 3.34 9.97
CA LEU A 474 -16.03 2.74 9.25
C LEU A 474 -15.53 3.63 8.10
N LEU A 475 -16.43 4.36 7.42
CA LEU A 475 -16.04 5.33 6.39
C LEU A 475 -15.33 6.54 6.97
N ALA A 476 -15.63 6.93 8.21
CA ALA A 476 -14.92 7.98 8.94
C ALA A 476 -13.58 7.53 9.54
N ASP A 477 -13.31 6.22 9.57
CA ASP A 477 -12.09 5.66 10.17
C ASP A 477 -10.86 5.95 9.30
N PRO A 478 -9.73 6.42 9.87
CA PRO A 478 -8.51 6.68 9.10
C PRO A 478 -7.93 5.43 8.42
N ARG A 479 -8.24 4.22 8.90
CA ARG A 479 -7.87 2.95 8.26
C ARG A 479 -8.51 2.78 6.88
N TRP A 480 -9.52 3.58 6.53
CA TRP A 480 -10.01 3.71 5.15
C TRP A 480 -8.87 3.95 4.17
N ALA A 481 -7.94 4.85 4.51
CA ALA A 481 -6.82 5.15 3.63
C ALA A 481 -5.94 3.91 3.38
N ASP A 482 -5.63 3.15 4.45
CA ASP A 482 -4.82 1.92 4.37
C ASP A 482 -5.42 0.90 3.38
N GLN A 483 -6.73 0.66 3.48
CA GLN A 483 -7.42 -0.36 2.68
C GLN A 483 -7.45 -0.05 1.17
N TRP A 484 -7.36 1.23 0.81
CA TRP A 484 -7.38 1.64 -0.60
C TRP A 484 -5.99 1.72 -1.23
N MET A 485 -4.92 1.70 -0.44
CA MET A 485 -3.55 1.87 -0.94
C MET A 485 -3.14 0.80 -1.94
N GLY A 486 -3.29 -0.49 -1.61
CA GLY A 486 -2.88 -1.58 -2.50
C GLY A 486 -3.58 -1.50 -3.87
N TYR A 487 -4.85 -1.08 -3.89
CA TYR A 487 -5.61 -0.87 -5.13
C TYR A 487 -5.07 0.31 -5.94
N TRP A 488 -4.89 1.48 -5.33
CA TRP A 488 -4.41 2.65 -6.06
C TRP A 488 -2.95 2.53 -6.53
N GLN A 489 -2.11 1.81 -5.77
CA GLN A 489 -0.76 1.45 -6.22
C GLN A 489 -0.80 0.62 -7.50
N ASP A 490 -1.76 -0.28 -7.64
CA ASP A 490 -1.95 -1.08 -8.86
C ASP A 490 -2.56 -0.28 -10.02
N VAL A 491 -3.59 0.54 -9.75
CA VAL A 491 -4.24 1.39 -10.76
C VAL A 491 -3.25 2.38 -11.37
N LEU A 492 -2.40 2.98 -10.54
CA LEU A 492 -1.47 4.03 -10.96
C LEU A 492 -0.07 3.51 -11.31
N ALA A 493 0.11 2.18 -11.30
CA ALA A 493 1.41 1.54 -11.51
C ALA A 493 2.52 2.17 -10.64
N GLU A 494 2.20 2.39 -9.36
CA GLU A 494 3.20 2.85 -8.39
C GLU A 494 4.23 1.74 -8.23
N ASN A 495 5.42 2.00 -8.74
CA ASN A 495 6.45 0.99 -8.91
C ASN A 495 7.57 1.22 -7.89
N PRO A 496 7.55 0.48 -6.77
CA PRO A 496 8.61 0.57 -5.79
C PRO A 496 9.79 -0.32 -6.20
N ASN A 497 10.52 0.10 -7.23
CA ASN A 497 11.81 -0.52 -7.50
C ASN A 497 12.83 -0.10 -6.43
N ILE A 498 13.34 -1.11 -5.73
CA ILE A 498 14.07 -1.07 -4.46
C ILE A 498 14.91 0.18 -4.26
N LEU A 499 14.43 1.06 -3.36
CA LEU A 499 15.17 2.04 -2.54
C LEU A 499 16.22 2.93 -3.22
N ASN A 500 16.38 2.82 -4.53
CA ASN A 500 17.35 3.44 -5.39
C ASN A 500 16.58 4.14 -6.51
N PRO A 501 16.39 5.46 -6.40
CA PRO A 501 15.64 6.23 -7.39
C PRO A 501 16.22 6.19 -8.79
N THR A 502 17.51 5.81 -8.96
CA THR A 502 18.12 5.65 -10.29
C THR A 502 17.49 4.53 -11.12
N LEU A 503 16.69 3.66 -10.50
CA LEU A 503 15.93 2.59 -11.16
C LEU A 503 14.47 3.00 -11.42
N ASN A 504 14.23 4.31 -11.50
CA ASN A 504 12.93 4.93 -11.76
C ASN A 504 11.85 4.54 -10.76
N ASN A 505 12.20 4.64 -9.48
CA ASN A 505 11.31 4.37 -8.37
C ASN A 505 10.26 5.49 -8.24
N SER A 506 8.98 5.16 -8.45
CA SER A 506 7.86 6.08 -8.21
C SER A 506 7.26 5.94 -6.80
N GLY A 507 7.62 4.87 -6.07
CA GLY A 507 7.54 4.67 -4.61
C GLY A 507 6.97 5.83 -3.79
N PRO A 508 7.74 6.92 -3.63
CA PRO A 508 7.38 7.99 -2.72
C PRO A 508 6.02 8.64 -2.97
N PHE A 509 5.51 8.74 -4.21
CA PHE A 509 4.22 9.42 -4.46
C PHE A 509 3.02 8.69 -3.83
N ARG A 510 3.20 7.44 -3.36
CA ARG A 510 2.22 6.73 -2.52
C ARG A 510 1.79 7.54 -1.30
N TRP A 511 2.66 8.39 -0.75
CA TRP A 511 2.31 9.19 0.43
C TRP A 511 1.27 10.26 0.10
N TRP A 512 1.30 10.83 -1.11
CA TRP A 512 0.23 11.70 -1.59
C TRP A 512 -1.07 10.92 -1.80
N ILE A 513 -1.03 9.69 -2.31
CA ILE A 513 -2.24 8.84 -2.43
C ILE A 513 -2.84 8.64 -1.03
N TYR A 514 -2.01 8.23 -0.06
CA TYR A 514 -2.44 7.99 1.31
C TYR A 514 -3.05 9.23 1.97
N GLU A 515 -2.36 10.38 1.89
CA GLU A 515 -2.86 11.65 2.42
C GLU A 515 -4.15 12.08 1.73
N SER A 516 -4.28 11.90 0.42
CA SER A 516 -5.51 12.23 -0.31
C SER A 516 -6.72 11.40 0.14
N LEU A 517 -6.50 10.11 0.45
CA LEU A 517 -7.55 9.24 0.98
C LEU A 517 -7.88 9.55 2.44
N LEU A 518 -6.87 9.88 3.24
CA LEU A 518 -7.01 10.25 4.64
C LEU A 518 -7.81 11.55 4.79
N ASP A 519 -7.50 12.54 3.95
CA ASP A 519 -8.15 13.86 3.93
C ASP A 519 -9.51 13.84 3.21
N ASN A 520 -9.96 12.67 2.72
CA ASN A 520 -11.19 12.49 1.94
C ASN A 520 -11.27 13.44 0.72
N LYS A 521 -10.18 13.61 -0.03
CA LYS A 521 -10.19 14.44 -1.23
C LYS A 521 -11.21 13.90 -2.25
N PRO A 522 -12.07 14.76 -2.82
CA PRO A 522 -12.91 14.38 -3.94
C PRO A 522 -12.10 13.79 -5.10
N VAL A 523 -12.65 12.78 -5.77
CA VAL A 523 -11.88 12.01 -6.78
C VAL A 523 -11.48 12.85 -7.99
N ASP A 524 -12.26 13.88 -8.34
CA ASP A 524 -11.91 14.80 -9.43
C ASP A 524 -10.72 15.71 -9.06
N LEU A 525 -10.62 16.14 -7.80
CA LEU A 525 -9.45 16.82 -7.25
C LEU A 525 -8.24 15.88 -7.22
N PHE A 526 -8.40 14.64 -6.71
CA PHE A 526 -7.35 13.63 -6.72
C PHE A 526 -6.75 13.42 -8.13
N VAL A 527 -7.61 13.26 -9.14
CA VAL A 527 -7.16 13.06 -10.52
C VAL A 527 -6.60 14.34 -11.14
N THR A 528 -7.15 15.51 -10.80
CA THR A 528 -6.60 16.81 -11.23
C THR A 528 -5.17 17.00 -10.71
N GLU A 529 -4.92 16.75 -9.42
CA GLU A 529 -3.59 16.84 -8.82
C GLU A 529 -2.60 15.82 -9.44
N LEU A 530 -3.07 14.60 -9.70
CA LEU A 530 -2.28 13.56 -10.38
C LEU A 530 -1.82 14.01 -11.77
N ILE A 531 -2.74 14.55 -12.58
CA ILE A 531 -2.46 15.01 -13.96
C ILE A 531 -1.54 16.23 -13.95
N ARG A 532 -1.73 17.16 -13.01
CA ARG A 532 -0.86 18.34 -12.85
C ARG A 532 0.58 17.96 -12.49
N MET A 533 0.78 16.85 -11.77
CA MET A 533 2.09 16.34 -11.35
C MET A 533 2.94 17.39 -10.63
N ARG A 534 2.32 18.22 -9.77
CA ARG A 534 3.03 19.24 -8.94
C ARG A 534 3.60 18.61 -7.66
N GLY A 535 4.43 19.36 -6.95
CA GLY A 535 5.01 18.95 -5.66
C GLY A 535 6.33 18.18 -5.79
N SER A 536 6.72 17.51 -4.70
CA SER A 536 8.01 16.82 -4.60
C SER A 536 8.07 15.56 -5.46
N LEU A 537 9.19 15.40 -6.17
CA LEU A 537 9.52 14.21 -6.95
C LEU A 537 9.88 13.00 -6.07
N SER A 538 10.43 13.23 -4.88
CA SER A 538 11.07 12.18 -4.07
C SER A 538 10.58 12.08 -2.62
N LEU A 539 9.78 13.04 -2.16
CA LEU A 539 9.23 13.09 -0.79
C LEU A 539 7.70 12.89 -0.74
N GLY A 540 7.12 12.54 -1.90
CA GLY A 540 5.77 12.03 -2.00
C GLY A 540 4.72 13.01 -2.48
N GLY A 541 5.03 13.82 -3.50
CA GLY A 541 4.03 14.55 -4.29
C GLY A 541 3.72 13.84 -5.62
N PRO A 542 2.62 14.22 -6.33
CA PRO A 542 2.26 13.71 -7.65
C PRO A 542 3.33 13.87 -8.74
N ALA A 543 4.30 14.78 -8.58
CA ALA A 543 5.46 14.85 -9.48
C ALA A 543 6.18 13.49 -9.61
N GLY A 544 6.18 12.66 -8.56
CA GLY A 544 6.71 11.29 -8.62
C GLY A 544 6.00 10.38 -9.64
N PHE A 545 4.75 10.67 -10.00
CA PHE A 545 4.03 9.95 -11.07
C PHE A 545 4.68 10.18 -12.44
N ALA A 546 5.34 11.33 -12.66
CA ALA A 546 6.04 11.63 -13.91
C ALA A 546 7.30 10.76 -14.13
N MET A 547 7.83 10.12 -13.07
CA MET A 547 9.01 9.26 -13.15
C MET A 547 8.74 8.01 -14.02
N ALA A 548 9.66 7.72 -14.93
CA ALA A 548 9.47 6.79 -16.03
C ALA A 548 9.90 5.36 -15.69
N SER A 549 9.00 4.39 -15.61
CA SER A 549 9.38 2.97 -15.57
C SER A 549 10.08 2.56 -16.88
N GLN A 550 11.42 2.66 -16.96
CA GLN A 550 12.25 2.14 -18.07
C GLN A 550 11.72 2.46 -19.50
N ASN A 551 11.19 3.66 -19.73
CA ASN A 551 10.52 4.04 -20.98
C ASN A 551 11.18 5.27 -21.61
N ASP A 552 11.39 5.22 -22.93
CA ASP A 552 11.93 6.29 -23.76
C ASP A 552 10.92 7.45 -23.98
N VAL A 553 9.62 7.18 -23.77
CA VAL A 553 8.55 8.20 -23.80
C VAL A 553 7.68 8.09 -22.55
N PRO A 554 8.12 8.67 -21.41
CA PRO A 554 7.46 8.52 -20.12
C PRO A 554 5.98 8.94 -20.14
N MET A 555 5.66 10.05 -20.81
CA MET A 555 4.30 10.58 -20.84
C MET A 555 3.34 9.73 -21.67
N ALA A 556 3.82 8.93 -22.63
CA ALA A 556 2.99 7.96 -23.32
C ALA A 556 2.56 6.83 -22.37
N GLU A 557 3.47 6.36 -21.51
CA GLU A 557 3.12 5.39 -20.47
C GLU A 557 2.08 5.97 -19.49
N LYS A 558 2.26 7.23 -19.07
CA LYS A 558 1.28 7.89 -18.19
C LYS A 558 -0.05 8.13 -18.87
N ALA A 559 -0.06 8.41 -20.18
CA ALA A 559 -1.29 8.51 -20.96
C ALA A 559 -2.05 7.17 -20.97
N VAL A 560 -1.37 6.03 -21.16
CA VAL A 560 -1.98 4.69 -21.06
C VAL A 560 -2.61 4.46 -19.68
N ILE A 561 -1.89 4.82 -18.60
CA ILE A 561 -2.41 4.66 -17.23
C ILE A 561 -3.64 5.54 -17.02
N VAL A 562 -3.58 6.83 -17.37
CA VAL A 562 -4.66 7.79 -17.17
C VAL A 562 -5.91 7.41 -17.97
N SER A 563 -5.76 7.00 -19.25
CA SER A 563 -6.90 6.61 -20.08
C SER A 563 -7.56 5.31 -19.60
N ALA A 564 -6.78 4.30 -19.20
CA ALA A 564 -7.32 3.06 -18.67
C ALA A 564 -7.95 3.24 -17.27
N ALA A 565 -7.30 4.02 -16.39
CA ALA A 565 -7.75 4.25 -15.02
C ALA A 565 -9.06 5.06 -14.97
N PHE A 566 -9.15 6.13 -15.77
CA PHE A 566 -10.19 7.14 -15.61
C PHE A 566 -11.19 7.22 -16.76
N LEU A 567 -10.91 6.63 -17.92
CA LEU A 567 -11.82 6.62 -19.08
C LEU A 567 -12.19 5.20 -19.55
N GLY A 568 -11.56 4.16 -18.99
CA GLY A 568 -11.78 2.77 -19.42
C GLY A 568 -11.33 2.50 -20.86
N VAL A 569 -10.36 3.28 -21.36
CA VAL A 569 -9.83 3.19 -22.73
C VAL A 569 -8.44 2.56 -22.69
N GLN A 570 -8.25 1.47 -23.42
CA GLN A 570 -6.99 0.75 -23.47
C GLN A 570 -6.13 1.20 -24.66
N MET A 571 -4.97 1.79 -24.38
CA MET A 571 -4.09 2.37 -25.40
C MET A 571 -2.70 1.71 -25.43
N LYS A 572 -2.46 0.61 -24.69
CA LYS A 572 -1.12 -0.01 -24.63
C LYS A 572 -0.57 -0.41 -26.01
N CYS A 573 -1.40 -0.96 -26.89
CA CYS A 573 -0.99 -1.30 -28.26
C CYS A 573 -0.66 -0.06 -29.11
N ALA A 574 -1.32 1.08 -28.82
CA ALA A 574 -1.11 2.36 -29.50
C ALA A 574 0.31 2.91 -29.30
N ARG A 575 1.13 2.32 -28.43
CA ARG A 575 2.52 2.71 -28.20
C ARG A 575 3.39 2.64 -29.46
N CYS A 576 3.16 1.67 -30.34
CA CYS A 576 4.01 1.40 -31.52
C CYS A 576 3.28 1.38 -32.86
N HIS A 577 1.96 1.20 -32.87
CA HIS A 577 1.10 1.11 -34.05
C HIS A 577 -0.35 1.40 -33.63
N ASP A 578 -1.28 1.65 -34.55
CA ASP A 578 -2.70 1.78 -34.21
C ASP A 578 -3.21 0.50 -33.54
N ALA A 579 -4.05 0.61 -32.51
CA ALA A 579 -4.51 -0.55 -31.77
C ALA A 579 -5.37 -1.45 -32.69
N PRO A 580 -5.05 -2.74 -32.86
CA PRO A 580 -5.74 -3.61 -33.81
C PRO A 580 -7.12 -4.07 -33.31
N ALA A 581 -7.34 -4.01 -32.00
CA ALA A 581 -8.54 -4.48 -31.32
C ALA A 581 -9.28 -3.37 -30.55
N HIS A 582 -8.89 -2.11 -30.75
CA HIS A 582 -9.44 -0.92 -30.09
C HIS A 582 -9.52 0.23 -31.11
N LYS A 583 -10.36 1.23 -30.84
CA LYS A 583 -10.52 2.41 -31.69
C LYS A 583 -9.32 3.34 -31.63
N SER A 584 -8.61 3.33 -30.49
CA SER A 584 -7.47 4.23 -30.22
C SER A 584 -6.32 4.02 -31.21
N THR A 585 -5.85 5.10 -31.80
CA THR A 585 -4.73 5.15 -32.73
C THR A 585 -3.42 5.51 -32.02
N GLN A 586 -2.29 5.33 -32.71
CA GLN A 586 -1.01 5.82 -32.21
C GLN A 586 -1.00 7.35 -32.03
N GLN A 587 -1.68 8.08 -32.92
CA GLN A 587 -1.83 9.53 -32.82
C GLN A 587 -2.49 9.92 -31.49
N ASP A 588 -3.63 9.30 -31.17
CA ASP A 588 -4.40 9.62 -29.95
C ASP A 588 -3.56 9.48 -28.68
N LEU A 589 -2.75 8.42 -28.59
CA LEU A 589 -1.88 8.19 -27.42
C LEU A 589 -0.85 9.31 -27.27
N PHE A 590 -0.23 9.69 -28.37
CA PHE A 590 0.85 10.68 -28.35
C PHE A 590 0.33 12.12 -28.22
N GLU A 591 -0.91 12.40 -28.62
CA GLU A 591 -1.58 13.67 -28.33
C GLU A 591 -1.84 13.85 -26.82
N LEU A 592 -2.33 12.80 -26.14
CA LEU A 592 -2.44 12.79 -24.67
C LEU A 592 -1.08 12.91 -24.00
N ALA A 593 -0.07 12.19 -24.52
CA ALA A 593 1.29 12.28 -24.01
C ALA A 593 1.85 13.70 -24.16
N ALA A 594 1.54 14.41 -25.25
CA ALA A 594 1.96 15.78 -25.48
C ALA A 594 1.22 16.76 -24.55
N LEU A 595 -0.07 16.54 -24.23
CA LEU A 595 -0.79 17.27 -23.18
C LEU A 595 -0.12 17.07 -21.81
N LEU A 596 0.18 15.82 -21.43
CA LEU A 596 0.88 15.51 -20.17
C LEU A 596 2.32 16.06 -20.14
N GLY A 597 2.99 16.11 -21.29
CA GLY A 597 4.34 16.66 -21.43
C GLY A 597 4.40 18.19 -21.53
N GLU A 598 3.24 18.85 -21.67
CA GLU A 598 3.07 20.29 -21.92
C GLU A 598 3.82 20.82 -23.15
N LYS A 599 4.14 19.94 -24.10
CA LYS A 599 4.91 20.27 -25.30
C LYS A 599 4.68 19.25 -26.41
N PRO A 600 4.93 19.61 -27.68
CA PRO A 600 4.91 18.67 -28.78
C PRO A 600 5.88 17.51 -28.55
N ILE A 601 5.50 16.30 -28.98
CA ILE A 601 6.35 15.10 -28.91
C ILE A 601 6.78 14.70 -30.32
N THR A 602 8.09 14.49 -30.49
CA THR A 602 8.63 13.84 -31.68
C THR A 602 8.59 12.33 -31.49
N LEU A 603 7.88 11.61 -32.35
CA LEU A 603 7.75 10.16 -32.28
C LEU A 603 9.12 9.46 -32.45
N PRO A 604 9.66 8.76 -31.43
CA PRO A 604 10.97 8.15 -31.55
C PRO A 604 10.93 6.84 -32.33
N LYS A 605 12.05 6.42 -32.91
CA LYS A 605 12.16 5.20 -33.74
C LYS A 605 11.76 3.92 -33.00
N THR A 606 12.02 3.88 -31.70
CA THR A 606 11.61 2.84 -30.74
C THR A 606 10.09 2.68 -30.61
N SER A 607 9.32 3.67 -31.08
CA SER A 607 7.85 3.72 -31.03
C SER A 607 7.22 3.32 -32.36
N SER A 608 7.88 2.48 -33.15
CA SER A 608 7.35 2.04 -34.44
C SER A 608 7.79 0.61 -34.70
N VAL A 609 6.94 -0.16 -35.38
CA VAL A 609 7.28 -1.54 -35.78
C VAL A 609 8.11 -1.48 -37.08
N PRO A 610 9.27 -2.17 -37.16
CA PRO A 610 10.08 -2.18 -38.37
C PRO A 610 9.28 -2.68 -39.60
N PRO A 611 9.44 -2.06 -40.79
CA PRO A 611 8.72 -2.43 -42.01
C PRO A 611 8.85 -3.91 -42.39
N ASP A 612 10.02 -4.50 -42.17
CA ASP A 612 10.30 -5.91 -42.46
C ASP A 612 9.40 -6.89 -41.68
N LYS A 613 8.89 -6.45 -40.50
CA LYS A 613 7.95 -7.23 -39.68
C LYS A 613 6.49 -7.07 -40.11
N LEU A 614 6.17 -6.09 -40.95
CA LEU A 614 4.83 -5.86 -41.50
C LEU A 614 4.61 -6.62 -42.83
N HIS A 615 5.69 -7.01 -43.51
CA HIS A 615 5.66 -7.61 -44.86
C HIS A 615 6.11 -9.09 -44.92
N GLY A 616 6.27 -9.77 -43.79
CA GLY A 616 6.68 -11.17 -43.74
C GLY A 616 5.58 -12.18 -44.10
N GLN A 617 5.83 -13.01 -45.11
CA GLN A 617 5.14 -14.29 -45.43
C GLN A 617 3.64 -14.23 -45.79
N GLY A 618 3.24 -13.43 -46.78
CA GLY A 618 1.97 -13.64 -47.52
C GLY A 618 0.65 -13.51 -46.74
N ARG A 619 0.68 -13.13 -45.45
CA ARG A 619 -0.51 -12.79 -44.64
C ARG A 619 -0.61 -11.28 -44.48
N LYS A 620 -1.82 -10.73 -44.67
CA LYS A 620 -2.11 -9.31 -44.38
C LYS A 620 -1.81 -9.02 -42.91
N SER A 621 -1.03 -7.96 -42.65
CA SER A 621 -0.74 -7.47 -41.30
C SER A 621 -2.02 -7.14 -40.55
N LEU A 622 -2.11 -7.58 -39.29
CA LEU A 622 -3.22 -7.25 -38.38
C LEU A 622 -3.06 -5.86 -37.74
N ILE A 623 -1.89 -5.24 -37.90
CA ILE A 623 -1.54 -3.95 -37.30
C ILE A 623 -1.28 -2.92 -38.40
N LYS A 624 -1.60 -1.65 -38.11
CA LYS A 624 -1.40 -0.51 -39.01
C LYS A 624 -0.50 0.51 -38.33
N VAL A 625 0.58 0.93 -38.98
CA VAL A 625 1.43 2.03 -38.52
C VAL A 625 1.08 3.25 -39.38
N THR A 626 0.44 4.25 -38.78
CA THR A 626 -0.01 5.47 -39.47
C THR A 626 0.97 6.63 -39.33
N LEU A 627 1.81 6.63 -38.29
CA LEU A 627 2.81 7.68 -38.05
C LEU A 627 4.22 7.19 -38.36
N ALA A 628 4.98 8.03 -39.06
CA ALA A 628 6.39 7.77 -39.31
C ALA A 628 7.25 8.23 -38.12
N PRO A 629 8.33 7.51 -37.76
CA PRO A 629 9.31 8.02 -36.81
C PRO A 629 9.80 9.42 -37.21
N GLY A 630 9.87 10.33 -36.24
CA GLY A 630 10.21 11.74 -36.47
C GLY A 630 9.01 12.66 -36.66
N THR A 631 7.79 12.14 -36.80
CA THR A 631 6.57 12.96 -36.81
C THR A 631 6.45 13.75 -35.50
N VAL A 632 6.16 15.05 -35.62
CA VAL A 632 5.92 15.95 -34.49
C VAL A 632 4.42 16.00 -34.22
N ILE A 633 4.04 15.62 -33.01
CA ILE A 633 2.65 15.47 -32.56
C ILE A 633 2.33 16.58 -31.57
N GLN A 634 1.26 17.32 -31.83
CA GLN A 634 0.82 18.45 -31.01
C GLN A 634 -0.05 17.98 -29.84
N PRO A 635 -0.10 18.72 -28.72
CA PRO A 635 -1.05 18.45 -27.65
C PRO A 635 -2.49 18.61 -28.13
N ALA A 636 -3.29 17.55 -28.06
CA ALA A 636 -4.70 17.56 -28.45
C ALA A 636 -5.53 16.55 -27.65
N TRP A 637 -6.84 16.78 -27.57
CA TRP A 637 -7.79 15.89 -26.90
C TRP A 637 -8.39 14.90 -27.92
N PRO A 638 -8.13 13.59 -27.81
CA PRO A 638 -8.54 12.64 -28.83
C PRO A 638 -9.95 12.05 -28.63
N PHE A 639 -10.68 12.42 -27.57
CA PHE A 639 -11.97 11.80 -27.22
C PHE A 639 -13.16 12.78 -27.23
N PRO A 640 -13.49 13.41 -28.38
CA PRO A 640 -14.59 14.37 -28.46
C PRO A 640 -15.95 13.78 -28.05
N GLU A 641 -16.12 12.46 -28.12
CA GLU A 641 -17.34 11.76 -27.70
C GLU A 641 -17.56 11.74 -26.18
N PHE A 642 -16.51 11.91 -25.37
CA PHE A 642 -16.64 11.93 -23.90
C PHE A 642 -16.85 13.34 -23.37
N ALA A 643 -16.33 14.34 -24.06
CA ALA A 643 -16.39 15.72 -23.61
C ALA A 643 -16.23 16.70 -24.78
N SER A 644 -17.05 17.75 -24.78
CA SER A 644 -16.78 18.94 -25.60
C SER A 644 -15.64 19.74 -24.97
N ALA A 645 -14.56 19.90 -25.72
CA ALA A 645 -13.36 20.58 -25.21
C ALA A 645 -13.64 22.04 -24.88
N ASP A 646 -14.36 22.75 -25.75
CA ASP A 646 -14.71 24.15 -25.55
C ASP A 646 -15.55 24.35 -24.29
N GLN A 647 -16.52 23.45 -24.02
CA GLN A 647 -17.39 23.57 -22.86
C GLN A 647 -16.66 23.35 -21.53
N LEU A 648 -15.82 22.31 -21.44
CA LEU A 648 -15.15 21.96 -20.18
C LEU A 648 -13.92 22.81 -19.88
N THR A 649 -13.35 23.48 -20.89
CA THR A 649 -12.17 24.33 -20.71
C THR A 649 -12.48 25.83 -20.70
N ALA A 650 -13.72 26.24 -20.97
CA ALA A 650 -14.13 27.65 -21.09
C ALA A 650 -13.72 28.55 -19.90
N ASP A 651 -13.78 28.02 -18.67
CA ASP A 651 -13.53 28.80 -17.45
C ASP A 651 -12.13 28.54 -16.86
N LEU A 652 -11.26 27.86 -17.60
CA LEU A 652 -9.88 27.75 -17.18
C LEU A 652 -9.21 29.13 -17.26
N PRO A 653 -8.31 29.45 -16.31
CA PRO A 653 -7.51 30.66 -16.36
C PRO A 653 -6.80 30.82 -17.70
N SER A 654 -6.55 32.07 -18.13
CA SER A 654 -5.87 32.34 -19.40
C SER A 654 -4.45 31.76 -19.48
N ASP A 655 -3.82 31.55 -18.32
CA ASP A 655 -2.50 30.94 -18.15
C ASP A 655 -2.55 29.42 -17.89
N ALA A 656 -3.72 28.79 -18.00
CA ALA A 656 -3.89 27.35 -17.78
C ALA A 656 -3.01 26.52 -18.73
N THR A 657 -2.26 25.58 -18.14
CA THR A 657 -1.32 24.74 -18.88
C THR A 657 -2.03 23.63 -19.66
N PRO A 658 -1.35 22.92 -20.59
CA PRO A 658 -1.90 21.73 -21.21
C PRO A 658 -2.34 20.64 -20.21
N ARG A 659 -1.69 20.53 -19.04
CA ARG A 659 -2.13 19.62 -17.97
C ARG A 659 -3.40 20.10 -17.28
N ASP A 660 -3.56 21.40 -17.06
CA ASP A 660 -4.81 21.96 -16.52
C ASP A 660 -5.99 21.68 -17.45
N ARG A 661 -5.77 21.87 -18.75
CA ARG A 661 -6.76 21.54 -19.79
C ARG A 661 -7.12 20.06 -19.78
N LEU A 662 -6.11 19.17 -19.80
CA LEU A 662 -6.34 17.73 -19.74
C LEU A 662 -7.08 17.31 -18.46
N ALA A 663 -6.71 17.87 -17.30
CA ALA A 663 -7.39 17.61 -16.05
C ALA A 663 -8.88 18.00 -16.13
N ALA A 664 -9.20 19.20 -16.61
CA ALA A 664 -10.59 19.64 -16.78
C ALA A 664 -11.39 18.76 -17.76
N LEU A 665 -10.78 18.35 -18.87
CA LEU A 665 -11.40 17.48 -19.88
C LEU A 665 -11.75 16.09 -19.32
N ILE A 666 -10.88 15.52 -18.48
CA ILE A 666 -11.13 14.21 -17.87
C ILE A 666 -12.14 14.33 -16.72
N THR A 667 -11.94 15.30 -15.83
CA THR A 667 -12.61 15.29 -14.52
C THR A 667 -13.83 16.23 -14.45
N GLY A 668 -14.17 16.92 -15.53
CA GLY A 668 -15.34 17.80 -15.60
C GLY A 668 -16.66 17.02 -15.54
N ALA A 669 -17.69 17.61 -14.91
CA ALA A 669 -18.99 16.96 -14.73
C ALA A 669 -19.67 16.56 -16.06
N GLY A 670 -19.43 17.32 -17.14
CA GLY A 670 -19.94 16.99 -18.47
C GLY A 670 -19.29 15.75 -19.10
N ASN A 671 -18.16 15.27 -18.57
CA ASN A 671 -17.57 14.00 -18.93
C ASN A 671 -18.19 12.87 -18.09
N GLU A 672 -19.38 12.39 -18.49
CA GLU A 672 -20.06 11.30 -17.79
C GLU A 672 -19.21 10.02 -17.74
N ARG A 673 -18.34 9.80 -18.74
CA ARG A 673 -17.47 8.62 -18.82
C ARG A 673 -16.56 8.52 -17.60
N PHE A 674 -15.97 9.62 -17.15
CA PHE A 674 -15.13 9.64 -15.95
C PHE A 674 -15.89 9.19 -14.71
N ALA A 675 -17.04 9.82 -14.44
CA ALA A 675 -17.83 9.50 -13.25
C ALA A 675 -18.34 8.05 -13.27
N GLN A 676 -18.77 7.55 -14.43
CA GLN A 676 -19.19 6.17 -14.60
C GLN A 676 -18.05 5.17 -14.41
N VAL A 677 -16.84 5.47 -14.91
CA VAL A 677 -15.66 4.59 -14.71
C VAL A 677 -15.28 4.50 -13.24
N ILE A 678 -15.23 5.63 -12.51
CA ILE A 678 -14.98 5.61 -11.07
C ILE A 678 -16.08 4.82 -10.33
N ALA A 679 -17.35 5.05 -10.66
CA ALA A 679 -18.45 4.34 -10.02
C ALA A 679 -18.39 2.83 -10.27
N ASN A 680 -18.12 2.40 -11.50
CA ASN A 680 -17.97 0.99 -11.86
C ASN A 680 -16.77 0.33 -11.15
N ARG A 681 -15.67 1.06 -10.96
CA ARG A 681 -14.50 0.58 -10.21
C ARG A 681 -14.83 0.40 -8.72
N ALA A 682 -15.50 1.37 -8.11
CA ALA A 682 -15.98 1.25 -6.73
C ALA A 682 -16.94 0.05 -6.57
N TRP A 683 -17.87 -0.09 -7.51
CA TRP A 683 -18.81 -1.22 -7.57
C TRP A 683 -18.10 -2.57 -7.67
N LYS A 684 -17.18 -2.76 -8.64
CA LYS A 684 -16.41 -4.00 -8.82
C LYS A 684 -15.67 -4.40 -7.54
N ARG A 685 -15.06 -3.44 -6.84
CA ARG A 685 -14.32 -3.72 -5.60
C ARG A 685 -15.20 -4.27 -4.49
N LEU A 686 -16.43 -3.78 -4.36
CA LEU A 686 -17.36 -4.17 -3.29
C LEU A 686 -18.17 -5.43 -3.63
N LEU A 687 -18.58 -5.59 -4.90
CA LEU A 687 -19.51 -6.65 -5.34
C LEU A 687 -18.77 -7.82 -6.04
N GLY A 688 -17.48 -7.68 -6.32
CA GLY A 688 -16.67 -8.70 -7.00
C GLY A 688 -16.85 -8.75 -8.53
N ARG A 689 -17.89 -8.11 -9.08
CA ARG A 689 -18.14 -7.96 -10.52
C ARG A 689 -18.54 -6.53 -10.86
N GLY A 690 -18.04 -6.02 -11.98
CA GLY A 690 -18.34 -4.66 -12.47
C GLY A 690 -19.66 -4.65 -13.23
N LEU A 691 -20.30 -3.48 -13.29
CA LEU A 691 -21.40 -3.23 -14.23
C LEU A 691 -20.90 -3.28 -15.69
N VAL A 692 -19.63 -2.91 -15.88
CA VAL A 692 -18.81 -3.19 -17.07
C VAL A 692 -17.58 -3.97 -16.61
N ASP A 693 -17.30 -5.12 -17.22
CA ASP A 693 -16.12 -5.94 -16.90
C ASP A 693 -15.44 -6.37 -18.22
N PRO A 694 -14.12 -6.20 -18.39
CA PRO A 694 -13.16 -5.63 -17.42
C PRO A 694 -13.31 -4.12 -17.20
N VAL A 695 -12.97 -3.64 -15.99
CA VAL A 695 -13.17 -2.23 -15.57
C VAL A 695 -12.24 -1.22 -16.26
N ASP A 696 -11.17 -1.68 -16.90
CA ASP A 696 -10.12 -0.90 -17.56
C ASP A 696 -10.11 -1.02 -19.10
N ASP A 697 -10.96 -1.84 -19.70
CA ASP A 697 -11.11 -2.01 -21.16
C ASP A 697 -12.61 -2.09 -21.53
N TRP A 698 -13.28 -0.94 -21.56
CA TRP A 698 -14.72 -0.84 -21.82
C TRP A 698 -15.09 -1.06 -23.28
N GLU A 699 -14.14 -0.98 -24.22
CA GLU A 699 -14.40 -1.29 -25.63
C GLU A 699 -14.71 -2.78 -25.85
N LYS A 700 -14.27 -3.64 -24.92
CA LYS A 700 -14.58 -5.09 -24.92
C LYS A 700 -15.64 -5.49 -23.90
N GLY A 701 -15.93 -4.62 -22.95
CA GLY A 701 -16.91 -4.88 -21.89
C GLY A 701 -18.33 -4.53 -22.32
N THR A 702 -19.31 -5.34 -21.90
CA THR A 702 -20.73 -5.01 -22.07
C THR A 702 -21.26 -4.31 -20.83
N VAL A 703 -21.99 -3.21 -21.01
CA VAL A 703 -22.69 -2.53 -19.92
C VAL A 703 -23.93 -3.33 -19.53
N THR A 704 -23.89 -3.98 -18.37
CA THR A 704 -24.98 -4.86 -17.92
C THR A 704 -26.19 -4.08 -17.40
N HIS A 705 -25.98 -2.89 -16.81
CA HIS A 705 -27.03 -2.06 -16.23
C HIS A 705 -26.77 -0.58 -16.56
N PRO A 706 -27.09 -0.13 -17.79
CA PRO A 706 -26.75 1.22 -18.25
C PRO A 706 -27.39 2.33 -17.40
N GLU A 707 -28.67 2.21 -17.04
CA GLU A 707 -29.36 3.21 -16.23
C GLU A 707 -28.81 3.28 -14.79
N LEU A 708 -28.50 2.13 -14.19
CA LEU A 708 -27.86 2.09 -12.86
C LEU A 708 -26.47 2.70 -12.90
N LEU A 709 -25.66 2.36 -13.91
CA LEU A 709 -24.31 2.91 -14.07
C LEU A 709 -24.35 4.44 -14.24
N ARG A 710 -25.28 4.93 -15.07
CA ARG A 710 -25.49 6.35 -15.27
C ARG A 710 -25.97 7.05 -14.00
N TYR A 711 -26.89 6.43 -13.26
CA TYR A 711 -27.36 6.91 -11.96
C TYR A 711 -26.21 7.05 -10.97
N LEU A 712 -25.40 6.01 -10.78
CA LEU A 712 -24.25 6.02 -9.85
C LEU A 712 -23.20 7.08 -10.26
N GLY A 713 -22.92 7.24 -11.55
CA GLY A 713 -22.04 8.29 -12.05
C GLY A 713 -22.58 9.69 -11.71
N ARG A 714 -23.88 9.92 -11.84
CA ARG A 714 -24.51 11.21 -11.50
C ARG A 714 -24.61 11.44 -9.99
N GLU A 715 -24.83 10.41 -9.18
CA GLU A 715 -24.72 10.51 -7.71
C GLU A 715 -23.32 10.95 -7.29
N LEU A 716 -22.27 10.41 -7.92
CA LEU A 716 -20.91 10.84 -7.67
C LEU A 716 -20.72 12.33 -7.98
N VAL A 717 -21.24 12.84 -9.11
CA VAL A 717 -21.19 14.29 -9.43
C VAL A 717 -21.98 15.11 -8.41
N ARG A 718 -23.17 14.64 -8.00
CA ARG A 718 -24.07 15.34 -7.08
C ARG A 718 -23.47 15.51 -5.70
N GLU A 719 -22.78 14.48 -5.21
CA GLU A 719 -22.05 14.47 -3.94
C GLU A 719 -20.68 15.14 -4.05
N GLY A 720 -20.44 15.94 -5.11
CA GLY A 720 -19.20 16.69 -5.28
C GLY A 720 -17.98 15.79 -5.48
N PHE A 721 -18.16 14.64 -6.13
CA PHE A 721 -17.14 13.63 -6.37
C PHE A 721 -16.57 12.97 -5.11
N ASP A 722 -17.31 12.99 -4.00
CA ASP A 722 -16.97 12.25 -2.79
C ASP A 722 -17.17 10.73 -2.98
N LEU A 723 -16.06 10.01 -3.03
CA LEU A 723 -16.04 8.55 -3.20
C LEU A 723 -16.66 7.81 -2.01
N LYS A 724 -16.51 8.33 -0.78
CA LYS A 724 -17.09 7.70 0.42
C LYS A 724 -18.61 7.80 0.40
N GLN A 725 -19.20 8.87 -0.12
CA GLN A 725 -20.66 8.97 -0.28
C GLN A 725 -21.21 7.95 -1.28
N LEU A 726 -20.53 7.78 -2.42
CA LEU A 726 -20.90 6.74 -3.38
C LEU A 726 -20.77 5.33 -2.76
N VAL A 727 -19.68 5.07 -2.05
CA VAL A 727 -19.48 3.78 -1.36
C VAL A 727 -20.53 3.57 -0.26
N ARG A 728 -20.88 4.61 0.50
CA ARG A 728 -21.95 4.58 1.49
C ARG A 728 -23.28 4.16 0.87
N LEU A 729 -23.63 4.70 -0.30
CA LEU A 729 -24.83 4.32 -1.05
C LEU A 729 -24.80 2.83 -1.43
N ILE A 730 -23.67 2.32 -1.92
CA ILE A 730 -23.50 0.91 -2.30
C ILE A 730 -23.59 -0.01 -1.07
N LEU A 731 -22.89 0.30 0.02
CA LEU A 731 -22.87 -0.52 1.24
C LEU A 731 -24.24 -0.63 1.93
N ASN A 732 -25.09 0.39 1.78
CA ASN A 732 -26.46 0.37 2.29
C ASN A 732 -27.45 -0.39 1.39
N SER A 733 -27.05 -0.81 0.18
CA SER A 733 -27.92 -1.61 -0.70
C SER A 733 -28.11 -3.04 -0.18
N HIS A 734 -29.27 -3.64 -0.43
CA HIS A 734 -29.45 -5.06 -0.21
C HIS A 734 -28.52 -5.88 -1.11
N ALA A 735 -28.26 -5.44 -2.35
CA ALA A 735 -27.29 -6.10 -3.24
C ALA A 735 -25.93 -6.36 -2.58
N TYR A 736 -25.39 -5.37 -1.83
CA TYR A 736 -24.15 -5.54 -1.09
C TYR A 736 -24.31 -6.45 0.15
N GLN A 737 -25.40 -6.30 0.90
CA GLN A 737 -25.61 -6.96 2.19
C GLN A 737 -26.11 -8.41 2.11
N ARG A 738 -26.46 -8.91 0.92
CA ARG A 738 -26.86 -10.30 0.70
C ARG A 738 -25.75 -11.31 0.99
N GLY A 739 -26.13 -12.53 1.37
CA GLY A 739 -25.22 -13.65 1.57
C GLY A 739 -24.56 -14.10 0.27
N ALA A 740 -23.36 -14.68 0.38
CA ALA A 740 -22.70 -15.33 -0.74
C ALA A 740 -23.29 -16.70 -1.05
N ASP A 741 -23.37 -17.03 -2.34
CA ASP A 741 -23.60 -18.39 -2.81
C ASP A 741 -22.24 -19.05 -3.06
N LEU A 742 -21.94 -20.07 -2.26
CA LEU A 742 -20.66 -20.78 -2.30
C LEU A 742 -20.51 -21.65 -3.57
N ALA A 743 -21.59 -21.89 -4.31
CA ALA A 743 -21.53 -22.58 -5.60
C ALA A 743 -21.06 -21.66 -6.74
N LEU A 744 -21.08 -20.34 -6.56
CA LEU A 744 -20.67 -19.38 -7.58
C LEU A 744 -19.16 -19.17 -7.59
N THR A 745 -18.56 -19.33 -8.78
CA THR A 745 -17.17 -18.95 -9.04
C THR A 745 -17.00 -17.45 -9.28
N GLU A 746 -18.04 -16.79 -9.80
CA GLU A 746 -18.12 -15.34 -10.02
C GLU A 746 -19.50 -14.82 -9.62
N THR A 747 -19.56 -13.57 -9.15
CA THR A 747 -20.82 -12.91 -8.82
C THR A 747 -21.76 -12.89 -10.03
N ASP A 748 -23.04 -13.15 -9.79
CA ASP A 748 -24.07 -13.19 -10.83
C ASP A 748 -24.13 -11.85 -11.61
N PRO A 749 -24.23 -11.86 -12.96
CA PRO A 749 -24.30 -10.64 -13.76
C PRO A 749 -25.51 -9.74 -13.49
N ASN A 750 -26.57 -10.25 -12.84
CA ASN A 750 -27.74 -9.48 -12.39
C ASN A 750 -27.70 -9.17 -10.88
N PHE A 751 -26.64 -9.58 -10.19
CA PHE A 751 -26.43 -9.38 -8.76
C PHE A 751 -27.54 -9.99 -7.89
N ALA A 752 -28.19 -11.07 -8.34
CA ALA A 752 -29.15 -11.85 -7.55
C ALA A 752 -28.47 -12.58 -6.38
N ALA A 753 -27.22 -13.00 -6.60
CA ALA A 753 -26.36 -13.66 -5.64
C ALA A 753 -24.90 -13.24 -5.87
N ARG A 754 -24.11 -13.19 -4.80
CA ARG A 754 -22.67 -12.87 -4.87
C ARG A 754 -21.84 -14.14 -4.77
N ALA A 755 -20.71 -14.18 -5.46
CA ALA A 755 -19.69 -15.18 -5.18
C ALA A 755 -18.90 -14.82 -3.92
N GLN A 756 -18.30 -15.83 -3.30
CA GLN A 756 -17.35 -15.63 -2.22
C GLN A 756 -16.09 -14.95 -2.74
N ARG A 757 -15.60 -13.92 -2.05
CA ARG A 757 -14.41 -13.15 -2.46
C ARG A 757 -13.24 -13.47 -1.55
N ARG A 758 -12.07 -13.74 -2.14
CA ARG A 758 -10.82 -13.92 -1.38
C ARG A 758 -10.28 -12.57 -0.90
N LEU A 759 -9.62 -12.58 0.26
CA LEU A 759 -8.89 -11.43 0.77
C LEU A 759 -7.68 -11.09 -0.12
N SER A 760 -7.34 -9.81 -0.22
CA SER A 760 -6.07 -9.42 -0.84
C SER A 760 -4.87 -9.81 0.04
N ALA A 761 -3.69 -9.89 -0.55
CA ALA A 761 -2.44 -10.13 0.17
C ALA A 761 -2.26 -9.20 1.38
N GLU A 762 -2.51 -7.89 1.21
CA GLU A 762 -2.41 -6.90 2.28
C GLU A 762 -3.45 -7.16 3.38
N GLN A 763 -4.72 -7.44 3.00
CA GLN A 763 -5.77 -7.77 3.97
C GLN A 763 -5.42 -9.01 4.79
N ILE A 764 -4.79 -10.02 4.19
CA ILE A 764 -4.35 -11.24 4.89
C ILE A 764 -3.28 -10.89 5.92
N VAL A 765 -2.19 -10.24 5.50
CA VAL A 765 -1.07 -9.90 6.39
C VAL A 765 -1.54 -8.99 7.52
N ASP A 766 -2.20 -7.87 7.19
CA ASP A 766 -2.62 -6.89 8.18
C ASP A 766 -3.67 -7.48 9.14
N SER A 767 -4.61 -8.30 8.64
CA SER A 767 -5.60 -8.97 9.51
C SER A 767 -4.95 -10.01 10.42
N LEU A 768 -3.91 -10.73 10.00
CA LEU A 768 -3.25 -11.73 10.84
C LEU A 768 -2.56 -11.06 12.05
N PHE A 769 -1.78 -10.00 11.83
CA PHE A 769 -1.17 -9.25 12.92
C PHE A 769 -2.22 -8.56 13.80
N HIS A 770 -3.28 -8.00 13.18
CA HIS A 770 -4.38 -7.36 13.91
C HIS A 770 -5.15 -8.34 14.79
N ALA A 771 -5.52 -9.51 14.25
CA ALA A 771 -6.27 -10.56 14.94
C ALA A 771 -5.52 -11.09 16.16
N THR A 772 -4.23 -11.41 16.00
CA THR A 772 -3.41 -11.97 17.08
C THR A 772 -3.00 -10.90 18.09
N GLY A 773 -3.03 -9.62 17.68
CA GLY A 773 -2.46 -8.51 18.43
C GLY A 773 -0.93 -8.57 18.52
N LYS A 774 -0.28 -9.30 17.61
CA LYS A 774 1.19 -9.30 17.47
C LYS A 774 1.61 -8.00 16.77
N PRO A 775 2.56 -7.22 17.31
CA PRO A 775 3.08 -6.05 16.62
C PRO A 775 3.80 -6.44 15.31
N LEU A 776 3.56 -5.69 14.23
CA LEU A 776 4.32 -5.78 12.98
C LEU A 776 5.69 -5.09 13.15
N GLU A 777 6.57 -5.71 13.93
CA GLU A 777 7.90 -5.20 14.21
C GLU A 777 8.89 -5.74 13.17
N ILE A 778 9.19 -4.96 12.13
CA ILE A 778 10.10 -5.32 11.03
C ILE A 778 11.12 -4.20 10.79
N GLU A 779 12.12 -4.46 9.92
CA GLU A 779 13.14 -3.45 9.61
C GLU A 779 12.56 -2.21 8.92
N GLU A 780 13.27 -1.08 9.05
CA GLU A 780 13.02 0.11 8.23
C GLU A 780 13.31 -0.21 6.76
N VAL A 781 12.43 0.23 5.85
CA VAL A 781 12.56 0.02 4.41
C VAL A 781 13.55 1.09 3.89
N ASN A 782 14.83 0.84 4.15
CA ASN A 782 15.96 1.74 3.93
C ASN A 782 17.29 0.96 3.90
N LEU A 783 18.13 1.19 2.88
CA LEU A 783 19.48 0.57 2.76
C LEU A 783 20.62 1.47 3.26
N ASP A 784 20.34 2.75 3.50
CA ASP A 784 21.29 3.78 3.93
C ASP A 784 20.82 4.35 5.28
N LEU A 785 20.77 3.50 6.31
CA LEU A 785 20.25 3.83 7.64
C LEU A 785 20.96 5.02 8.31
N ASP A 786 22.21 5.29 7.95
CA ASP A 786 22.99 6.42 8.44
C ASP A 786 22.83 7.71 7.60
N GLY A 787 22.01 7.68 6.54
CA GLY A 787 21.54 8.85 5.81
C GLY A 787 22.63 9.61 5.05
N ARG A 788 23.72 8.95 4.64
CA ARG A 788 24.87 9.63 4.03
C ARG A 788 24.71 9.86 2.53
N ARG A 789 23.80 9.16 1.85
CA ARG A 789 23.59 9.30 0.40
C ARG A 789 22.58 10.39 0.07
N ALA A 790 22.61 10.86 -1.18
CA ALA A 790 21.62 11.78 -1.71
C ALA A 790 20.25 11.11 -1.88
N VAL A 791 19.19 11.91 -1.77
CA VAL A 791 17.80 11.46 -2.01
C VAL A 791 17.61 10.91 -3.41
N THR A 792 18.42 11.32 -4.40
CA THR A 792 18.41 10.80 -5.77
C THR A 792 19.05 9.41 -5.92
N ASN A 793 19.79 8.96 -4.91
CA ASN A 793 20.56 7.72 -4.93
C ASN A 793 20.05 6.67 -3.95
N SER A 794 19.42 7.09 -2.86
CA SER A 794 18.80 6.21 -1.89
C SER A 794 17.67 6.94 -1.19
N ILE A 795 16.50 6.31 -1.05
CA ILE A 795 15.35 6.84 -0.33
C ILE A 795 15.10 6.07 0.96
N ASN A 796 14.33 6.71 1.85
CA ASN A 796 13.83 6.12 3.08
C ASN A 796 12.30 6.08 3.01
N LEU A 797 11.72 4.87 3.05
CA LEU A 797 10.26 4.67 3.10
C LEU A 797 9.73 4.48 4.53
N GLY A 798 10.59 4.62 5.53
CA GLY A 798 10.25 4.53 6.95
C GLY A 798 10.09 3.11 7.45
N LYS A 799 9.64 3.00 8.71
CA LYS A 799 9.33 1.72 9.34
C LYS A 799 7.87 1.33 9.03
N PRO A 800 7.62 0.22 8.32
CA PRO A 800 6.26 -0.18 7.97
C PRO A 800 5.44 -0.55 9.21
N ARG A 801 4.17 -0.16 9.19
CA ARG A 801 3.10 -0.53 10.13
C ARG A 801 1.91 -1.21 9.43
N ARG A 802 1.95 -1.25 8.09
CA ARG A 802 0.96 -1.88 7.21
C ARG A 802 1.66 -2.52 6.02
N ALA A 803 1.07 -3.58 5.48
CA ALA A 803 1.60 -4.30 4.33
C ALA A 803 1.82 -3.41 3.09
N TRP A 804 0.93 -2.44 2.82
CA TRP A 804 1.03 -1.56 1.65
C TRP A 804 2.28 -0.67 1.66
N GLN A 805 2.87 -0.43 2.83
CA GLN A 805 4.07 0.40 3.00
C GLN A 805 5.34 -0.33 2.56
N LEU A 806 5.27 -1.65 2.38
CA LEU A 806 6.39 -2.45 1.91
C LEU A 806 6.76 -2.11 0.45
N ALA A 807 8.00 -2.45 0.13
CA ALA A 807 8.59 -2.33 -1.20
C ALA A 807 9.41 -3.59 -1.46
N SER A 808 9.67 -3.89 -2.73
CA SER A 808 10.50 -5.03 -3.08
C SER A 808 11.90 -4.93 -2.44
N THR A 809 12.47 -6.09 -2.10
CA THR A 809 13.82 -6.31 -1.55
C THR A 809 14.80 -6.79 -2.63
N SER A 810 14.42 -6.89 -3.91
CA SER A 810 15.23 -7.56 -4.95
C SER A 810 16.66 -6.99 -5.17
N ASN A 811 17.01 -5.77 -4.71
CA ASN A 811 18.39 -5.25 -4.83
C ASN A 811 19.34 -5.84 -3.76
N GLU A 812 18.82 -6.58 -2.78
CA GLU A 812 19.64 -7.32 -1.82
C GLU A 812 20.38 -8.48 -2.46
N ARG A 813 19.90 -8.98 -3.62
CA ARG A 813 20.52 -10.10 -4.34
C ARG A 813 21.99 -9.86 -4.67
N ASP A 814 22.35 -8.62 -5.00
CA ASP A 814 23.73 -8.25 -5.35
C ASP A 814 24.55 -7.81 -4.12
N ARG A 815 23.91 -7.65 -2.94
CA ARG A 815 24.53 -7.19 -1.69
C ARG A 815 23.86 -7.85 -0.47
N PRO A 816 24.18 -9.13 -0.15
CA PRO A 816 23.55 -9.87 0.95
C PRO A 816 23.69 -9.19 2.32
N SER A 817 24.76 -8.43 2.53
CA SER A 817 24.99 -7.62 3.73
C SER A 817 23.97 -6.48 3.92
N LEU A 818 23.17 -6.15 2.91
CA LEU A 818 22.08 -5.17 3.02
C LEU A 818 20.71 -5.84 3.21
N ALA A 819 20.66 -7.16 3.41
CA ALA A 819 19.40 -7.87 3.45
C ALA A 819 18.44 -7.37 4.55
N LEU A 820 17.13 -7.45 4.32
CA LEU A 820 16.07 -7.13 5.29
C LEU A 820 15.24 -8.40 5.62
N PRO A 821 15.79 -9.34 6.42
CA PRO A 821 15.17 -10.65 6.63
C PRO A 821 13.73 -10.63 7.16
N ARG A 822 13.36 -9.70 8.04
CA ARG A 822 11.98 -9.67 8.56
C ARG A 822 11.01 -9.07 7.56
N VAL A 823 11.41 -8.02 6.83
CA VAL A 823 10.67 -7.50 5.67
C VAL A 823 10.45 -8.60 4.63
N GLN A 824 11.49 -9.35 4.27
CA GLN A 824 11.40 -10.44 3.29
C GLN A 824 10.39 -11.51 3.73
N ALA A 825 10.41 -11.92 5.00
CA ALA A 825 9.49 -12.93 5.51
C ALA A 825 8.00 -12.55 5.36
N VAL A 826 7.68 -11.24 5.39
CA VAL A 826 6.33 -10.74 5.13
C VAL A 826 6.04 -10.66 3.63
N ILE A 827 7.01 -10.22 2.83
CA ILE A 827 6.90 -10.17 1.36
C ILE A 827 6.64 -11.56 0.77
N ASP A 828 7.30 -12.61 1.29
CA ASP A 828 7.09 -13.99 0.84
C ASP A 828 5.62 -14.42 0.94
N VAL A 829 4.93 -13.99 2.00
CA VAL A 829 3.49 -14.22 2.16
C VAL A 829 2.71 -13.36 1.19
N LEU A 830 3.03 -12.07 1.08
CA LEU A 830 2.33 -11.17 0.16
C LEU A 830 2.36 -11.69 -1.28
N GLU A 831 3.52 -12.11 -1.78
CA GLU A 831 3.70 -12.64 -3.13
C GLU A 831 2.92 -13.94 -3.36
N ALA A 832 2.88 -14.83 -2.36
CA ALA A 832 2.10 -16.06 -2.44
C ALA A 832 0.59 -15.80 -2.63
N PHE A 833 0.10 -14.64 -2.16
CA PHE A 833 -1.28 -14.16 -2.30
C PHE A 833 -1.46 -13.08 -3.38
N GLY A 834 -0.55 -13.05 -4.36
CA GLY A 834 -0.73 -12.27 -5.59
C GLY A 834 -0.29 -10.81 -5.49
N TRP A 835 0.40 -10.40 -4.41
CA TRP A 835 1.04 -9.09 -4.35
C TRP A 835 2.12 -8.96 -5.43
N ARG A 836 2.24 -7.76 -6.00
CA ARG A 836 3.16 -7.46 -7.08
C ARG A 836 4.38 -6.70 -6.55
N PRO A 837 5.58 -7.31 -6.54
CA PRO A 837 6.82 -6.62 -6.12
C PRO A 837 7.28 -5.56 -7.12
N SER A 838 6.83 -5.65 -8.38
CA SER A 838 7.13 -4.67 -9.43
C SER A 838 5.86 -4.34 -10.22
N ARG A 839 5.62 -3.05 -10.46
CA ARG A 839 4.43 -2.53 -11.16
C ARG A 839 4.82 -1.69 -12.36
N GLN A 840 5.39 -2.33 -13.38
CA GLN A 840 5.73 -1.63 -14.63
C GLN A 840 4.49 -1.15 -15.38
N ASP A 841 3.38 -1.88 -15.24
CA ASP A 841 2.09 -1.60 -15.87
C ASP A 841 0.97 -1.54 -14.83
N ALA A 842 -0.06 -0.74 -15.14
CA ALA A 842 -1.30 -0.70 -14.38
C ALA A 842 -2.10 -1.99 -14.62
N VAL A 843 -2.26 -2.80 -13.56
CA VAL A 843 -3.03 -4.05 -13.60
C VAL A 843 -3.81 -4.16 -12.31
N THR A 844 -5.13 -4.08 -12.41
CA THR A 844 -6.03 -4.01 -11.23
C THR A 844 -6.61 -5.35 -10.81
N THR A 845 -6.54 -6.36 -11.68
CA THR A 845 -6.90 -7.75 -11.37
C THR A 845 -5.63 -8.52 -11.04
N ARG A 846 -5.45 -8.87 -9.77
CA ARG A 846 -4.36 -9.74 -9.30
C ARG A 846 -4.71 -11.21 -9.46
N ASP A 847 -3.69 -12.05 -9.56
CA ASP A 847 -3.89 -13.49 -9.44
C ASP A 847 -4.31 -13.83 -8.02
N SER A 848 -5.46 -14.48 -7.89
CA SER A 848 -6.04 -14.94 -6.63
C SER A 848 -6.38 -16.43 -6.69
N ALA A 849 -5.86 -17.15 -7.69
CA ALA A 849 -6.06 -18.59 -7.80
C ALA A 849 -5.43 -19.31 -6.58
N PRO A 850 -6.13 -20.32 -6.03
CA PRO A 850 -5.53 -21.20 -5.03
C PRO A 850 -4.29 -21.90 -5.57
N ASN A 851 -3.24 -21.97 -4.76
CA ASN A 851 -2.02 -22.70 -5.10
C ASN A 851 -1.41 -23.35 -3.84
N LEU A 852 -0.45 -24.26 -4.04
CA LEU A 852 0.18 -25.02 -2.95
C LEU A 852 1.08 -24.15 -2.05
N ILE A 853 1.58 -23.02 -2.55
CA ILE A 853 2.49 -22.12 -1.80
C ILE A 853 1.71 -21.36 -0.72
N GLN A 854 0.47 -20.95 -1.00
CA GLN A 854 -0.39 -20.20 -0.07
C GLN A 854 -0.53 -20.88 1.31
N PRO A 855 -0.99 -22.14 1.43
CA PRO A 855 -1.06 -22.80 2.73
C PRO A 855 0.34 -23.12 3.28
N ALA A 856 1.32 -23.44 2.43
CA ALA A 856 2.67 -23.78 2.89
C ALA A 856 3.37 -22.60 3.59
N VAL A 857 3.26 -21.38 3.03
CA VAL A 857 3.89 -20.18 3.57
C VAL A 857 3.20 -19.67 4.83
N LEU A 858 1.88 -19.81 4.96
CA LEU A 858 1.17 -19.46 6.20
C LEU A 858 1.49 -20.45 7.33
N ALA A 859 1.47 -21.74 7.03
CA ALA A 859 1.64 -22.80 8.01
C ALA A 859 3.08 -22.92 8.53
N ASN A 860 4.07 -22.74 7.64
CA ASN A 860 5.48 -23.05 7.92
C ASN A 860 6.43 -21.86 7.71
N GLY A 861 5.92 -20.73 7.20
CA GLY A 861 6.73 -19.55 6.96
C GLY A 861 7.20 -18.87 8.23
N THR A 862 8.26 -18.08 8.11
CA THR A 862 8.85 -17.34 9.24
C THR A 862 7.83 -16.39 9.89
N MET A 863 6.98 -15.73 9.09
CA MET A 863 5.89 -14.89 9.61
C MET A 863 4.87 -15.69 10.42
N GLY A 864 4.51 -16.91 9.98
CA GLY A 864 3.57 -17.79 10.68
C GLY A 864 4.04 -18.13 12.09
N VAL A 865 5.35 -18.38 12.27
CA VAL A 865 5.94 -18.64 13.60
C VAL A 865 5.77 -17.44 14.56
N TRP A 866 5.88 -16.21 14.06
CA TRP A 866 5.69 -15.01 14.88
C TRP A 866 4.24 -14.83 15.34
N LEU A 867 3.30 -15.21 14.49
CA LEU A 867 1.86 -15.06 14.70
C LEU A 867 1.27 -16.16 15.58
N THR A 868 1.92 -17.32 15.68
CA THR A 868 1.44 -18.43 16.51
C THR A 868 2.14 -18.49 17.85
N ARG A 869 3.42 -18.07 17.93
CA ARG A 869 4.16 -18.11 19.20
C ARG A 869 3.69 -17.03 20.17
N LEU A 870 3.23 -17.47 21.34
CA LEU A 870 2.84 -16.62 22.44
C LEU A 870 4.08 -16.04 23.13
N SER A 871 4.48 -14.87 22.67
CA SER A 871 5.53 -13.99 23.24
C SER A 871 4.91 -12.95 24.18
N ASP A 872 5.72 -12.23 24.96
CA ASP A 872 5.22 -11.26 25.95
C ASP A 872 4.47 -10.08 25.34
N ASP A 873 4.79 -9.72 24.10
CA ASP A 873 4.16 -8.66 23.31
C ASP A 873 2.98 -9.16 22.46
N HIS A 874 2.61 -10.44 22.57
CA HIS A 874 1.57 -11.05 21.77
C HIS A 874 0.18 -10.86 22.40
N GLY A 875 -0.77 -10.31 21.65
CA GLY A 875 -2.14 -10.01 22.15
C GLY A 875 -2.89 -11.22 22.74
N ILE A 876 -2.72 -12.41 22.16
CA ILE A 876 -3.31 -13.66 22.70
C ILE A 876 -2.65 -14.10 24.02
N THR A 877 -1.39 -13.75 24.28
CA THR A 877 -0.74 -14.00 25.59
C THR A 877 -1.47 -13.23 26.68
N HIS A 878 -1.76 -11.94 26.44
CA HIS A 878 -2.52 -11.14 27.39
C HIS A 878 -3.92 -11.71 27.64
N LEU A 879 -4.61 -12.14 26.58
CA LEU A 879 -5.91 -12.78 26.68
C LEU A 879 -5.87 -14.06 27.53
N ALA A 880 -4.84 -14.90 27.35
CA ALA A 880 -4.67 -16.13 28.11
C ALA A 880 -4.35 -15.89 29.60
N LEU A 881 -3.76 -14.75 29.94
CA LEU A 881 -3.40 -14.39 31.32
C LEU A 881 -4.60 -13.85 32.12
N GLU A 882 -5.68 -13.41 31.47
CA GLU A 882 -6.89 -12.92 32.15
C GLU A 882 -7.60 -14.05 32.91
N ASP A 883 -8.17 -13.73 34.08
CA ASP A 883 -9.02 -14.64 34.84
C ASP A 883 -10.41 -14.76 34.20
N GLN A 884 -10.65 -15.87 33.50
CA GLN A 884 -11.89 -16.14 32.78
C GLN A 884 -12.14 -17.65 32.65
N ALA A 885 -13.38 -18.02 32.33
CA ALA A 885 -13.73 -19.40 31.98
C ALA A 885 -13.07 -19.81 30.65
N LEU A 886 -12.70 -21.09 30.50
CA LEU A 886 -12.07 -21.61 29.29
C LEU A 886 -13.00 -21.49 28.08
N GLU A 887 -14.29 -21.75 28.24
CA GLU A 887 -15.31 -21.60 27.21
C GLU A 887 -15.35 -20.15 26.69
N ARG A 888 -15.26 -19.18 27.62
CA ARG A 888 -15.21 -17.76 27.27
C ARG A 888 -13.93 -17.41 26.50
N LEU A 889 -12.77 -17.98 26.88
CA LEU A 889 -11.54 -17.81 26.12
C LEU A 889 -11.72 -18.30 24.67
N VAL A 890 -12.31 -19.49 24.48
CA VAL A 890 -12.57 -20.06 23.14
C VAL A 890 -13.51 -19.17 22.34
N ASP A 891 -14.63 -18.73 22.91
CA ASP A 891 -15.57 -17.83 22.24
C ASP A 891 -14.90 -16.53 21.77
N ARG A 892 -14.03 -15.95 22.61
CA ARG A 892 -13.27 -14.74 22.28
C ARG A 892 -12.26 -14.98 21.17
N LEU A 893 -11.59 -16.13 21.14
CA LEU A 893 -10.69 -16.49 20.03
C LEU A 893 -11.44 -16.54 18.70
N PHE A 894 -12.61 -17.19 18.65
CA PHE A 894 -13.43 -17.26 17.43
C PHE A 894 -13.92 -15.89 16.99
N LEU A 895 -14.41 -15.07 17.92
CA LEU A 895 -14.87 -13.72 17.59
C LEU A 895 -13.72 -12.84 17.08
N ARG A 896 -12.53 -12.95 17.69
CA ARG A 896 -11.36 -12.15 17.36
C ARG A 896 -10.67 -12.57 16.06
N ILE A 897 -10.63 -13.85 15.72
CA ILE A 897 -9.89 -14.37 14.55
C ILE A 897 -10.80 -14.59 13.34
N LEU A 898 -11.99 -15.17 13.56
CA LEU A 898 -12.92 -15.57 12.50
C LEU A 898 -14.16 -14.67 12.43
N THR A 899 -14.37 -13.80 13.41
CA THR A 899 -15.55 -12.91 13.47
C THR A 899 -16.87 -13.70 13.45
N ARG A 900 -16.94 -14.80 14.19
CA ARG A 900 -18.16 -15.57 14.41
C ARG A 900 -18.10 -16.25 15.78
N GLN A 901 -19.23 -16.84 16.19
CA GLN A 901 -19.23 -17.75 17.32
C GLN A 901 -18.73 -19.14 16.89
N PRO A 902 -18.10 -19.92 17.78
CA PRO A 902 -17.78 -21.31 17.49
C PRO A 902 -19.06 -22.13 17.32
N LEU A 903 -19.02 -23.11 16.43
CA LEU A 903 -20.01 -24.19 16.43
C LEU A 903 -19.87 -24.98 17.74
N GLU A 904 -20.96 -25.60 18.19
CA GLU A 904 -20.95 -26.36 19.44
C GLU A 904 -19.91 -27.50 19.41
N SER A 905 -19.73 -28.16 18.27
CA SER A 905 -18.69 -29.19 18.07
C SER A 905 -17.27 -28.63 18.14
N GLU A 906 -17.02 -27.46 17.54
CA GLU A 906 -15.72 -26.77 17.59
C GLU A 906 -15.40 -26.36 19.04
N ARG A 907 -16.38 -25.76 19.74
CA ARG A 907 -16.23 -25.36 21.14
C ARG A 907 -15.90 -26.56 22.01
N GLN A 908 -16.68 -27.64 21.92
CA GLN A 908 -16.46 -28.84 22.73
C GLN A 908 -15.08 -29.46 22.49
N SER A 909 -14.65 -29.55 21.22
CA SER A 909 -13.35 -30.12 20.86
C SER A 909 -12.19 -29.29 21.41
N ILE A 910 -12.22 -27.97 21.23
CA ILE A 910 -11.14 -27.07 21.67
C ILE A 910 -11.11 -26.94 23.19
N VAL A 911 -12.28 -26.83 23.84
CA VAL A 911 -12.36 -26.80 25.31
C VAL A 911 -11.82 -28.10 25.89
N ALA A 912 -12.17 -29.26 25.34
CA ALA A 912 -11.63 -30.54 25.80
C ALA A 912 -10.09 -30.59 25.66
N TYR A 913 -9.55 -30.09 24.56
CA TYR A 913 -8.11 -30.06 24.29
C TYR A 913 -7.34 -29.11 25.23
N LEU A 914 -7.92 -27.96 25.56
CA LEU A 914 -7.28 -26.93 26.40
C LEU A 914 -7.54 -27.10 27.91
N ARG A 915 -8.45 -28.00 28.31
CA ARG A 915 -8.91 -28.17 29.70
C ARG A 915 -7.78 -28.49 30.67
N ASP A 916 -6.95 -29.47 30.32
CA ASP A 916 -5.89 -29.94 31.19
C ASP A 916 -4.88 -28.82 31.44
N GLY A 917 -4.61 -28.49 32.71
CA GLY A 917 -3.69 -27.42 33.09
C GLY A 917 -4.20 -25.99 32.93
N TYR A 918 -5.44 -25.76 32.48
CA TYR A 918 -5.98 -24.39 32.32
C TYR A 918 -5.96 -23.59 33.63
N ALA A 919 -6.35 -24.22 34.74
CA ALA A 919 -6.39 -23.57 36.05
C ALA A 919 -4.98 -23.18 36.58
N GLN A 920 -3.94 -23.90 36.15
CA GLN A 920 -2.54 -23.66 36.52
C GLN A 920 -1.73 -23.03 35.37
N ARG A 921 -2.41 -22.48 34.35
CA ARG A 921 -1.76 -21.97 33.15
C ARG A 921 -0.90 -20.75 33.42
N VAL A 922 -1.33 -19.88 34.34
CA VAL A 922 -0.62 -18.65 34.68
C VAL A 922 0.46 -18.99 35.68
N LEU A 923 1.69 -18.66 35.34
CA LEU A 923 2.84 -18.79 36.24
C LEU A 923 3.14 -17.43 36.86
N GLU A 924 3.56 -17.42 38.12
CA GLU A 924 4.20 -16.22 38.65
C GLU A 924 5.47 -15.94 37.84
N PRO A 925 5.75 -14.66 37.52
CA PRO A 925 7.03 -14.32 36.91
C PRO A 925 8.13 -14.86 37.82
N PRO A 926 9.16 -15.53 37.27
CA PRO A 926 10.27 -15.97 38.10
C PRO A 926 10.81 -14.77 38.89
N ALA A 927 10.98 -14.92 40.21
CA ALA A 927 11.65 -13.90 41.00
C ALA A 927 12.99 -13.59 40.32
N PRO A 928 13.36 -12.31 40.11
CA PRO A 928 14.63 -11.99 39.50
C PRO A 928 15.72 -12.70 40.31
N THR A 929 16.48 -13.59 39.66
CA THR A 929 17.50 -14.38 40.33
C THR A 929 18.41 -13.43 41.12
N PRO A 930 18.48 -13.53 42.47
CA PRO A 930 19.34 -12.67 43.25
C PRO A 930 20.78 -12.85 42.79
N GLY A 931 21.37 -11.80 42.21
CA GLY A 931 22.74 -11.84 41.68
C GLY A 931 22.89 -12.33 40.23
N ALA A 932 21.80 -12.57 39.48
CA ALA A 932 21.93 -12.60 38.02
C ALA A 932 22.34 -11.21 37.55
N ALA A 933 23.55 -11.10 37.00
CA ALA A 933 23.99 -9.88 36.35
C ALA A 933 22.93 -9.47 35.32
N PRO A 934 22.54 -8.18 35.23
CA PRO A 934 21.71 -7.69 34.16
C PRO A 934 22.27 -8.22 32.84
N LYS A 935 21.42 -8.73 31.93
CA LYS A 935 21.86 -9.10 30.58
C LYS A 935 22.70 -7.94 30.05
N GLU A 936 23.96 -8.21 29.71
CA GLU A 936 24.91 -7.20 29.26
C GLU A 936 24.28 -6.42 28.11
N ARG A 937 23.95 -5.14 28.34
CA ARG A 937 23.33 -4.28 27.33
C ARG A 937 24.38 -3.96 26.28
N ARG A 938 24.26 -4.56 25.10
CA ARG A 938 25.16 -4.32 23.97
C ARG A 938 24.58 -3.27 23.04
N PRO A 939 25.41 -2.36 22.51
CA PRO A 939 24.94 -1.43 21.50
C PRO A 939 24.47 -2.18 20.24
N PRO A 940 23.41 -1.69 19.56
CA PRO A 940 22.92 -2.31 18.36
C PRO A 940 23.96 -2.18 17.24
N ARG A 941 24.53 -3.31 16.81
CA ARG A 941 25.37 -3.37 15.59
C ARG A 941 24.47 -3.18 14.38
N TYR A 942 24.80 -2.21 13.51
CA TYR A 942 24.01 -1.93 12.31
C TYR A 942 24.84 -2.01 11.04
N VAL A 943 24.18 -2.48 9.98
CA VAL A 943 24.73 -2.47 8.62
C VAL A 943 23.95 -1.46 7.80
N SER A 944 24.69 -0.59 7.13
CA SER A 944 24.20 0.46 6.23
C SER A 944 25.03 0.43 4.95
N TRP A 945 24.65 1.22 3.96
CA TRP A 945 25.42 1.41 2.74
C TRP A 945 26.90 1.74 3.01
N SER A 946 27.20 2.47 4.09
CA SER A 946 28.57 2.90 4.40
C SER A 946 29.53 1.79 4.83
N ASN A 947 29.04 0.65 5.33
CA ASN A 947 29.85 -0.43 5.93
C ASN A 947 29.53 -1.86 5.41
N HIS A 948 28.67 -1.97 4.39
CA HIS A 948 28.17 -3.24 3.90
C HIS A 948 29.21 -4.16 3.21
N LEU A 949 30.41 -3.67 2.89
CA LEU A 949 31.47 -4.47 2.24
C LEU A 949 32.47 -5.07 3.25
N THR A 950 32.12 -5.09 4.54
CA THR A 950 32.96 -5.68 5.60
C THR A 950 32.55 -7.13 5.88
N GLU A 951 33.50 -7.94 6.37
CA GLU A 951 33.21 -9.32 6.82
C GLU A 951 32.17 -9.34 7.96
N GLU A 952 32.34 -8.42 8.91
CA GLU A 952 31.44 -8.25 10.06
C GLU A 952 29.99 -7.96 9.63
N ALA A 953 29.79 -7.19 8.56
CA ALA A 953 28.45 -6.90 8.03
C ALA A 953 27.71 -8.17 7.58
N ASN A 954 28.41 -9.10 6.92
CA ASN A 954 27.83 -10.38 6.52
C ASN A 954 27.46 -11.23 7.73
N MET A 955 28.33 -11.30 8.74
CA MET A 955 28.05 -12.02 9.99
C MET A 955 26.79 -11.48 10.69
N ILE A 956 26.68 -10.16 10.83
CA ILE A 956 25.52 -9.51 11.45
C ILE A 956 24.23 -9.85 10.68
N LYS A 957 24.25 -9.87 9.34
CA LYS A 957 23.05 -10.22 8.57
C LYS A 957 22.66 -11.69 8.69
N VAL A 958 23.63 -12.60 8.75
CA VAL A 958 23.35 -14.03 9.02
C VAL A 958 22.73 -14.20 10.40
N GLU A 959 23.26 -13.52 11.41
CA GLU A 959 22.68 -13.51 12.77
C GLU A 959 21.23 -12.98 12.76
N ARG A 960 20.99 -11.81 12.14
CA ARG A 960 19.65 -11.23 12.03
C ARG A 960 18.67 -12.10 11.25
N GLN A 961 19.13 -12.82 10.23
CA GLN A 961 18.30 -13.77 9.51
C GLN A 961 17.93 -14.97 10.39
N ALA A 962 18.87 -15.48 11.19
CA ALA A 962 18.59 -16.52 12.17
C ALA A 962 17.63 -16.04 13.27
N GLU A 963 17.76 -14.79 13.73
CA GLU A 963 16.83 -14.15 14.67
C GLU A 963 15.43 -14.00 14.08
N ALA A 964 15.31 -13.53 12.83
CA ALA A 964 14.04 -13.43 12.13
C ALA A 964 13.35 -14.80 12.06
N ARG A 965 14.06 -15.85 11.62
CA ARG A 965 13.52 -17.23 11.56
C ARG A 965 13.12 -17.78 12.92
N ARG A 966 13.92 -17.49 13.95
CA ARG A 966 13.64 -17.93 15.32
C ARG A 966 12.41 -17.24 15.88
N GLY A 967 12.19 -15.96 15.60
CA GLY A 967 11.13 -15.15 16.20
C GLY A 967 11.40 -14.80 17.67
N ASP A 968 10.48 -14.06 18.28
CA ASP A 968 10.58 -13.66 19.69
C ASP A 968 10.54 -14.88 20.63
N PRO A 969 11.20 -14.82 21.80
CA PRO A 969 11.12 -15.91 22.77
C PRO A 969 9.67 -16.09 23.24
N PRO A 970 9.24 -17.33 23.52
CA PRO A 970 7.94 -17.55 24.12
C PRO A 970 7.89 -16.96 25.54
N THR A 971 6.70 -16.55 25.98
CA THR A 971 6.49 -16.05 27.34
C THR A 971 6.78 -17.14 28.37
N ASP A 972 7.38 -16.75 29.50
CA ASP A 972 7.58 -17.59 30.69
C ASP A 972 6.44 -17.45 31.69
N ARG A 973 5.49 -16.54 31.44
CA ARG A 973 4.31 -16.27 32.28
C ARG A 973 3.19 -17.31 32.11
N LEU A 974 3.32 -18.18 31.11
CA LEU A 974 2.39 -19.27 30.85
C LEU A 974 3.09 -20.62 30.98
N ASN A 975 2.41 -21.61 31.56
CA ASN A 975 2.87 -22.98 31.62
C ASN A 975 3.20 -23.48 30.20
N ALA A 976 4.44 -23.93 29.97
CA ALA A 976 4.93 -24.24 28.63
C ALA A 976 4.11 -25.33 27.91
N SER A 977 3.61 -26.34 28.63
CA SER A 977 2.79 -27.41 28.03
C SER A 977 1.41 -26.89 27.62
N TRP A 978 0.77 -26.09 28.48
CA TRP A 978 -0.53 -25.49 28.17
C TRP A 978 -0.43 -24.42 27.08
N ARG A 979 0.60 -23.56 27.14
CA ARG A 979 0.94 -22.58 26.09
C ARG A 979 1.05 -23.26 24.73
N GLY A 980 1.79 -24.37 24.63
CA GLY A 980 1.93 -25.11 23.37
C GLY A 980 0.59 -25.57 22.78
N ARG A 981 -0.34 -26.07 23.60
CA ARG A 981 -1.68 -26.42 23.14
C ARG A 981 -2.48 -25.23 22.63
N LEU A 982 -2.36 -24.06 23.28
CA LEU A 982 -3.00 -22.84 22.79
C LEU A 982 -2.36 -22.34 21.48
N GLU A 983 -1.04 -22.49 21.33
CA GLU A 983 -0.33 -22.21 20.07
C GLU A 983 -0.81 -23.12 18.94
N ASP A 984 -1.09 -24.40 19.21
CA ASP A 984 -1.65 -25.35 18.23
C ASP A 984 -3.08 -24.97 17.80
N VAL A 985 -3.93 -24.55 18.75
CA VAL A 985 -5.27 -24.02 18.47
C VAL A 985 -5.18 -22.77 17.60
N LEU A 986 -4.29 -21.84 17.96
CA LEU A 986 -4.07 -20.61 17.20
C LEU A 986 -3.58 -20.92 15.77
N TRP A 987 -2.60 -21.81 15.63
CA TRP A 987 -2.11 -22.26 14.33
C TRP A 987 -3.25 -22.84 13.47
N THR A 988 -4.13 -23.65 14.06
CA THR A 988 -5.28 -24.24 13.35
C THR A 988 -6.25 -23.17 12.87
N MET A 989 -6.55 -22.17 13.70
CA MET A 989 -7.48 -21.10 13.34
C MET A 989 -6.92 -20.17 12.25
N LEU A 990 -5.65 -19.78 12.35
CA LEU A 990 -5.00 -18.90 11.36
C LEU A 990 -4.82 -19.58 9.99
N ASN A 991 -4.72 -20.91 9.97
CA ASN A 991 -4.62 -21.71 8.74
C ASN A 991 -5.97 -22.24 8.25
N SER A 992 -7.09 -21.86 8.88
CA SER A 992 -8.42 -22.21 8.41
C SER A 992 -8.71 -21.57 7.04
N PRO A 993 -9.24 -22.32 6.06
CA PRO A 993 -9.64 -21.74 4.78
C PRO A 993 -10.59 -20.55 4.93
N GLU A 994 -11.47 -20.58 5.95
CA GLU A 994 -12.44 -19.52 6.25
C GLU A 994 -11.79 -18.15 6.44
N PHE A 995 -10.57 -18.10 7.01
CA PHE A 995 -9.87 -16.84 7.25
C PHE A 995 -9.62 -16.06 5.96
N LEU A 996 -9.41 -16.76 4.84
CA LEU A 996 -9.01 -16.20 3.55
C LEU A 996 -10.16 -15.59 2.74
N PHE A 997 -11.39 -15.56 3.27
CA PHE A 997 -12.56 -15.10 2.55
C PHE A 997 -13.29 -13.96 3.27
N THR A 998 -13.90 -13.08 2.46
CA THR A 998 -15.03 -12.28 2.91
C THR A 998 -16.29 -13.13 2.84
N PRO A 999 -17.10 -13.21 3.90
CA PRO A 999 -18.36 -13.96 3.90
C PRO A 999 -19.41 -13.31 3.00
#